data_AF-A0A3R8K220-F1
#
_entry.id   AF-A0A3R8K220-F1
#
_cell.length_a   1.000
_cell.length_b   1.000
_cell.length_c   1.000
_cell.angle_alpha   90.00
_cell.angle_beta   90.00
_cell.angle_gamma   90.00
#
_symmetry.space_group_name_H-M   'P 1'
#
loop_
_entity.id
_entity.type
_entity.pdbx_description
1 polymer ?
#
loop_
_entity_poly.entity_id
_entity_poly.type
_entity_poly.pdbx_seq_one_letter_code
_entity_poly.pdbx_strand_id
1 'polypeptide(L)'
;MPVSTAPAALPAPLAPLPRGAATDAVLDRFLAVMRERGLELYPEQEEAILELFDGKNVILNTPTGSGKSLVAAALHFKSLCAGERSVYTCPIKALVNEKFLSLCRDFGPENVGMMTGDASVNPGAPILCCTAEILANIALARGELAPVRAVIMDEFHYYSDVQRGYAWQVPLLTMPQARFLLMSGTLGATDFFEKDLLRLTGVECVTVRSDTRPVPLEFEYSETPLTERIADLVLNKRAPVYLVYFTQRAASEAAQSWMSLNLLTKDEKALLADELVGVKFNSPYGKDLKRWLRHGIGVHHAGLLPRYRILVEQLAQRGRLKLICGTDTLGVGVNVPIRTVLFTQLWKYDGQKAAILSVRDFKQVAGRAGRRGYDDVGYVVVQAPEHIIENKRLAEKAARDPKKKKAQKRSAPEGEVGWDARTFERLMTSPSEALQSRFDVSHGMLLLVLSRDADGCRAMQKLIADCHETPHKKRLLRRRAWQLFRALLERKIVEWLPVAERPPCGGSGKKLRVNVDLQEDFSLHQALSLYLIDTVQKLDRASPDYPFDVLTLCESIVEDPDQILRRQLDKLKTEKLIELKEAGVEYDERMERLAELEHPKPLREFVYETFNAFAARHPWVGTENVRPKSIAREMFERYMSFADYIKEYGLERSEGLLLRHLSQIWKVLSQTVPDAAKTEEVVEMEEYFRELIRGIDSSLMEEWERMKNPAFVSSEEGGGEGADVKPVRPASYDITRDAAGFRRAVRTAILGFLQDVAARDYEAAAIRIGAGDTQTPDRAGEGGGDGGAGAGGAGSGGFVPRSPEARRIEDAFAPFFEEYGRFRLDPEGRSAAHTHWGDYDEANARSREGSVGAGEWPVAQVLVDPEGHNDYEARFTVSLPASRAAAAVVLRFEGAGEIGA
;
A
#
# COMPACT_ATOMS: atom_id res chain seq x y z
N MET A 1 -3.93 38.40 37.02
CA MET A 1 -3.12 37.27 36.54
C MET A 1 -3.28 37.24 35.03
N PRO A 2 -2.26 37.55 34.22
CA PRO A 2 -2.38 37.45 32.77
C PRO A 2 -2.42 35.97 32.37
N VAL A 3 -3.33 35.65 31.45
CA VAL A 3 -3.53 34.33 30.87
C VAL A 3 -2.24 33.90 30.18
N SER A 4 -1.68 32.77 30.61
CA SER A 4 -0.52 32.14 29.99
C SER A 4 -0.87 31.75 28.56
N THR A 5 -0.40 32.52 27.59
CA THR A 5 -0.44 32.16 26.17
C THR A 5 0.50 30.99 25.95
N ALA A 6 -0.02 29.87 25.46
CA ALA A 6 0.78 28.76 24.98
C ALA A 6 1.87 29.27 24.00
N PRO A 7 3.10 28.73 24.05
CA PRO A 7 4.15 29.16 23.14
C PRO A 7 3.70 28.95 21.69
N ALA A 8 3.69 30.02 20.90
CA ALA A 8 3.41 29.94 19.47
C ALA A 8 4.41 28.97 18.82
N ALA A 9 3.90 28.01 18.05
CA ALA A 9 4.75 27.10 17.29
C ALA A 9 5.72 27.92 16.43
N LEU A 10 7.00 27.56 16.45
CA LEU A 10 8.00 28.21 15.60
C LEU A 10 7.54 28.13 14.13
N PRO A 11 7.63 29.23 13.36
CA PRO A 11 7.21 29.22 11.96
C PRO A 11 8.04 28.21 11.17
N ALA A 12 7.40 27.54 10.20
CA ALA A 12 8.08 26.60 9.32
C ALA A 12 9.32 27.25 8.66
N PRO A 13 10.42 26.52 8.44
CA PRO A 13 11.65 27.10 7.90
C PRO A 13 11.46 27.85 6.57
N LEU A 14 10.61 27.32 5.68
CA LEU A 14 10.22 27.93 4.41
C LEU A 14 8.80 28.52 4.47
N ALA A 15 8.49 29.27 5.53
CA ALA A 15 7.28 30.07 5.59
C ALA A 15 7.25 31.12 4.46
N PRO A 16 6.09 31.34 3.81
CA PRO A 16 6.00 32.24 2.66
C PRO A 16 6.31 33.70 3.03
N LEU A 17 6.97 34.38 2.10
CA LEU A 17 7.11 35.84 2.15
C LEU A 17 5.76 36.53 1.83
N PRO A 18 5.58 37.81 2.22
CA PRO A 18 4.41 38.58 1.81
C PRO A 18 4.20 38.55 0.30
N ARG A 19 2.93 38.50 -0.14
CA ARG A 19 2.57 38.47 -1.56
C ARG A 19 3.17 39.67 -2.30
N GLY A 20 3.75 39.40 -3.46
CA GLY A 20 4.39 40.44 -4.30
C GLY A 20 5.87 40.68 -4.00
N ALA A 21 6.51 39.86 -3.15
CA ALA A 21 7.95 39.87 -2.99
C ALA A 21 8.66 39.68 -4.34
N ALA A 22 9.74 40.45 -4.58
CA ALA A 22 10.55 40.30 -5.77
C ALA A 22 11.22 38.92 -5.82
N THR A 23 11.39 38.38 -7.03
CA THR A 23 11.97 37.04 -7.26
C THR A 23 13.35 36.89 -6.61
N ASP A 24 14.19 37.92 -6.64
CA ASP A 24 15.51 37.94 -6.01
C ASP A 24 15.41 37.80 -4.48
N ALA A 25 14.46 38.50 -3.85
CA ALA A 25 14.24 38.40 -2.41
C ALA A 25 13.76 37.00 -1.98
N VAL A 26 12.96 36.34 -2.84
CA VAL A 26 12.53 34.95 -2.63
C VAL A 26 13.74 34.01 -2.73
N LEU A 27 14.61 34.20 -3.74
CA LEU A 27 15.82 33.38 -3.90
C LEU A 27 16.78 33.57 -2.73
N ASP A 28 17.06 34.80 -2.35
CA ASP A 28 17.94 35.14 -1.23
C ASP A 28 17.45 34.52 0.08
N ARG A 29 16.14 34.56 0.33
CA ARG A 29 15.54 33.91 1.50
C ARG A 29 15.73 32.40 1.45
N PHE A 30 15.49 31.77 0.30
CA PHE A 30 15.69 30.32 0.15
C PHE A 30 17.15 29.93 0.42
N LEU A 31 18.10 30.65 -0.18
CA LEU A 31 19.54 30.43 0.01
C LEU A 31 20.00 30.70 1.45
N ALA A 32 19.41 31.67 2.14
CA ALA A 32 19.67 31.91 3.56
C ALA A 32 19.23 30.72 4.41
N VAL A 33 18.03 30.17 4.18
CA VAL A 33 17.54 28.99 4.90
C VAL A 33 18.41 27.75 4.61
N MET A 34 18.90 27.57 3.38
CA MET A 34 19.82 26.46 3.07
C MET A 34 21.16 26.62 3.81
N ARG A 35 21.71 27.84 3.87
CA ARG A 35 22.93 28.14 4.64
C ARG A 35 22.75 27.92 6.15
N GLU A 36 21.62 28.33 6.72
CA GLU A 36 21.26 28.07 8.12
C GLU A 36 21.21 26.55 8.43
N ARG A 37 20.83 25.74 7.44
CA ARG A 37 20.85 24.27 7.52
C ARG A 37 22.23 23.65 7.24
N GLY A 38 23.26 24.46 7.01
CA GLY A 38 24.60 23.99 6.67
C GLY A 38 24.70 23.34 5.28
N LEU A 39 23.80 23.71 4.37
CA LEU A 39 23.77 23.19 3.00
C LEU A 39 24.36 24.21 2.03
N GLU A 40 25.38 23.77 1.29
CA GLU A 40 25.90 24.46 0.11
C GLU A 40 25.35 23.77 -1.14
N LEU A 41 24.91 24.59 -2.10
CA LEU A 41 24.32 24.09 -3.34
C LEU A 41 25.42 23.59 -4.28
N TYR A 42 25.10 22.58 -5.08
CA TYR A 42 25.95 22.18 -6.18
C TYR A 42 25.76 23.10 -7.39
N PRO A 43 26.77 23.26 -8.27
CA PRO A 43 26.65 24.10 -9.46
C PRO A 43 25.40 23.79 -10.29
N GLU A 44 25.06 22.51 -10.44
CA GLU A 44 23.90 22.07 -11.20
C GLU A 44 22.56 22.36 -10.48
N GLN A 45 22.58 22.42 -9.14
CA GLN A 45 21.41 22.84 -8.38
C GLN A 45 21.21 24.34 -8.52
N GLU A 46 22.28 25.13 -8.46
CA GLU A 46 22.24 26.58 -8.64
C GLU A 46 21.73 26.93 -10.04
N GLU A 47 22.32 26.33 -11.09
CA GLU A 47 21.88 26.50 -12.48
C GLU A 47 20.39 26.17 -12.62
N ALA A 48 19.96 24.99 -12.17
CA ALA A 48 18.56 24.58 -12.26
C ALA A 48 17.61 25.54 -11.52
N ILE A 49 17.99 26.03 -10.34
CA ILE A 49 17.19 26.98 -9.57
C ILE A 49 17.10 28.33 -10.30
N LEU A 50 18.20 28.84 -10.85
CA LEU A 50 18.22 30.10 -11.58
C LEU A 50 17.32 30.04 -12.82
N GLU A 51 17.42 28.98 -13.63
CA GLU A 51 16.58 28.79 -14.82
C GLU A 51 15.08 28.68 -14.45
N LEU A 52 14.76 27.98 -13.35
CA LEU A 52 13.39 27.93 -12.82
C LEU A 52 12.91 29.30 -12.31
N PHE A 53 13.80 30.11 -11.72
CA PHE A 53 13.47 31.44 -11.22
C PHE A 53 13.25 32.44 -12.36
N ASP A 54 13.98 32.31 -13.46
CA ASP A 54 13.72 33.00 -14.74
C ASP A 54 12.42 32.55 -15.43
N GLY A 55 11.81 31.48 -14.92
CA GLY A 55 10.51 31.00 -15.37
C GLY A 55 10.59 29.98 -16.51
N LYS A 56 11.75 29.39 -16.77
CA LYS A 56 11.90 28.33 -17.77
C LYS A 56 11.41 26.97 -17.26
N ASN A 57 11.26 26.02 -18.18
CA ASN A 57 11.15 24.61 -17.81
C ASN A 57 12.56 24.03 -17.63
N VAL A 58 12.71 23.08 -16.71
CA VAL A 58 14.01 22.45 -16.45
C VAL A 58 13.89 20.93 -16.49
N ILE A 59 14.79 20.29 -17.22
CA ILE A 59 15.03 18.85 -17.15
C ILE A 59 16.30 18.64 -16.33
N LEU A 60 16.14 18.20 -15.08
CA LEU A 60 17.24 17.94 -14.17
C LEU A 60 17.69 16.48 -14.28
N ASN A 61 18.71 16.25 -15.12
CA ASN A 61 19.31 14.93 -15.34
C ASN A 61 20.58 14.76 -14.48
N THR A 62 20.39 14.45 -13.20
CA THR A 62 21.50 14.27 -12.24
C THR A 62 21.34 12.98 -11.45
N PRO A 63 22.43 12.25 -11.12
CA PRO A 63 22.39 10.96 -10.43
C PRO A 63 21.60 10.97 -9.12
N THR A 64 21.12 9.81 -8.68
CA THR A 64 20.51 9.66 -7.35
C THR A 64 21.48 10.11 -6.25
N GLY A 65 20.97 10.89 -5.28
CA GLY A 65 21.78 11.50 -4.23
C GLY A 65 22.34 12.90 -4.54
N SER A 66 22.15 13.43 -5.76
CA SER A 66 22.56 14.79 -6.16
C SER A 66 21.73 15.92 -5.54
N GLY A 67 20.76 15.62 -4.66
CA GLY A 67 19.93 16.64 -4.00
C GLY A 67 18.81 17.23 -4.87
N LYS A 68 18.28 16.48 -5.86
CA LYS A 68 17.11 16.87 -6.69
C LYS A 68 15.95 17.49 -5.90
N SER A 69 15.66 16.96 -4.70
CA SER A 69 14.58 17.48 -3.84
C SER A 69 14.81 18.92 -3.35
N LEU A 70 16.06 19.41 -3.31
CA LEU A 70 16.36 20.81 -2.98
C LEU A 70 15.87 21.75 -4.09
N VAL A 71 16.11 21.39 -5.36
CA VAL A 71 15.61 22.14 -6.53
C VAL A 71 14.08 22.16 -6.55
N ALA A 72 13.44 21.02 -6.23
CA ALA A 72 11.99 20.95 -6.07
C ALA A 72 11.46 21.86 -4.95
N ALA A 73 12.13 21.90 -3.80
CA ALA A 73 11.77 22.79 -2.70
C ALA A 73 11.88 24.27 -3.09
N ALA A 74 12.89 24.65 -3.87
CA ALA A 74 13.02 26.03 -4.38
C ALA A 74 11.83 26.41 -5.28
N LEU A 75 11.38 25.51 -6.16
CA LEU A 75 10.22 25.76 -7.02
C LEU A 75 8.90 25.82 -6.25
N HIS A 76 8.72 24.97 -5.25
CA HIS A 76 7.60 25.06 -4.32
C HIS A 76 7.59 26.40 -3.58
N PHE A 77 8.75 26.82 -3.05
CA PHE A 77 8.89 28.07 -2.33
C PHE A 77 8.58 29.29 -3.20
N LYS A 78 9.10 29.31 -4.44
CA LYS A 78 8.78 30.33 -5.45
C LYS A 78 7.28 30.44 -5.68
N SER A 79 6.63 29.29 -5.93
CA SER A 79 5.18 29.24 -6.21
C SER A 79 4.35 29.67 -5.00
N LEU A 80 4.73 29.22 -3.81
CA LEU A 80 4.05 29.55 -2.55
C LEU A 80 4.11 31.06 -2.26
N CYS A 81 5.27 31.69 -2.45
CA CYS A 81 5.43 33.15 -2.29
C CYS A 81 4.63 33.94 -3.33
N ALA A 82 4.43 33.39 -4.53
CA ALA A 82 3.57 33.97 -5.56
C ALA A 82 2.07 33.76 -5.29
N GLY A 83 1.70 33.01 -4.24
CA GLY A 83 0.31 32.63 -3.98
C GLY A 83 -0.24 31.64 -5.01
N GLU A 84 0.64 30.96 -5.73
CA GLU A 84 0.32 29.98 -6.75
C GLU A 84 0.37 28.56 -6.20
N ARG A 85 -0.34 27.65 -6.86
CA ARG A 85 -0.33 26.24 -6.50
C ARG A 85 0.75 25.48 -7.26
N SER A 86 1.48 24.65 -6.52
CA SER A 86 2.49 23.75 -7.05
C SER A 86 2.16 22.29 -6.75
N VAL A 87 2.51 21.39 -7.66
CA VAL A 87 2.25 19.95 -7.53
C VAL A 87 3.57 19.17 -7.61
N TYR A 88 3.79 18.26 -6.67
CA TYR A 88 4.87 17.26 -6.69
C TYR A 88 4.27 15.90 -6.99
N THR A 89 4.66 15.28 -8.10
CA THR A 89 4.20 13.93 -8.44
C THR A 89 5.26 12.87 -8.15
N CYS A 90 4.85 11.79 -7.50
CA CYS A 90 5.68 10.60 -7.29
C CYS A 90 5.12 9.39 -8.08
N PRO A 91 5.97 8.44 -8.51
CA PRO A 91 5.51 7.24 -9.22
C PRO A 91 4.81 6.22 -8.31
N ILE A 92 5.00 6.26 -6.99
CA ILE A 92 4.49 5.24 -6.07
C ILE A 92 3.88 5.92 -4.84
N LYS A 93 2.78 5.39 -4.31
CA LYS A 93 2.09 5.92 -3.12
C LYS A 93 3.00 6.06 -1.90
N ALA A 94 3.87 5.08 -1.66
CA ALA A 94 4.84 5.14 -0.55
C ALA A 94 5.75 6.37 -0.62
N LEU A 95 6.18 6.76 -1.83
CA LEU A 95 6.96 7.97 -2.05
C LEU A 95 6.14 9.25 -1.82
N VAL A 96 4.86 9.24 -2.20
CA VAL A 96 3.95 10.36 -1.92
C VAL A 96 3.90 10.61 -0.41
N ASN A 97 3.77 9.57 0.40
CA ASN A 97 3.74 9.70 1.85
C ASN A 97 5.05 10.26 2.41
N GLU A 98 6.20 9.69 2.01
CA GLU A 98 7.52 10.17 2.46
C GLU A 98 7.72 11.66 2.10
N LYS A 99 7.37 12.04 0.86
CA LYS A 99 7.51 13.41 0.38
C LYS A 99 6.52 14.36 1.05
N PHE A 100 5.28 13.94 1.27
CA PHE A 100 4.30 14.70 2.03
C PHE A 100 4.84 15.07 3.42
N LEU A 101 5.36 14.10 4.17
CA LEU A 101 5.93 14.37 5.50
C LEU A 101 7.16 15.29 5.44
N SER A 102 8.01 15.12 4.42
CA SER A 102 9.16 16.03 4.21
C SER A 102 8.74 17.45 3.92
N LEU A 103 7.76 17.64 3.03
CA LEU A 103 7.24 18.96 2.68
C LEU A 103 6.54 19.61 3.86
N CYS A 104 5.80 18.86 4.68
CA CYS A 104 5.20 19.38 5.91
C CYS A 104 6.26 19.93 6.88
N ARG A 105 7.41 19.28 7.02
CA ARG A 105 8.52 19.76 7.85
C ARG A 105 9.14 21.06 7.31
N ASP A 106 9.17 21.22 5.99
CA ASP A 106 9.80 22.39 5.35
C ASP A 106 8.86 23.59 5.26
N PHE A 107 7.59 23.37 4.89
CA PHE A 107 6.60 24.41 4.53
C PHE A 107 5.45 24.56 5.52
N GLY A 108 5.35 23.68 6.53
CA GLY A 108 4.24 23.62 7.47
C GLY A 108 3.09 22.74 6.98
N PRO A 109 2.45 21.94 7.87
CA PRO A 109 1.38 21.00 7.50
C PRO A 109 0.12 21.67 6.95
N GLU A 110 -0.11 22.95 7.25
CA GLU A 110 -1.24 23.75 6.74
C GLU A 110 -1.11 24.07 5.24
N ASN A 111 0.13 24.17 4.73
CA ASN A 111 0.42 24.54 3.34
C ASN A 111 0.57 23.34 2.42
N VAL A 112 0.54 22.12 2.96
CA VAL A 112 0.84 20.89 2.23
C VAL A 112 -0.34 19.93 2.28
N GLY A 113 -0.66 19.38 1.11
CA GLY A 113 -1.69 18.37 0.91
C GLY A 113 -1.14 17.11 0.27
N MET A 114 -1.87 16.02 0.42
CA MET A 114 -1.58 14.72 -0.16
C MET A 114 -2.81 14.18 -0.90
N MET A 115 -2.62 13.65 -2.10
CA MET A 115 -3.68 12.90 -2.81
C MET A 115 -3.10 11.66 -3.47
N THR A 116 -3.64 10.49 -3.11
CA THR A 116 -3.44 9.23 -3.80
C THR A 116 -4.80 8.70 -4.25
N GLY A 117 -4.85 7.67 -5.09
CA GLY A 117 -6.13 7.07 -5.52
C GLY A 117 -6.93 6.36 -4.41
N ASP A 118 -6.52 6.50 -3.14
CA ASP A 118 -7.11 5.83 -1.99
C ASP A 118 -7.18 6.68 -0.72
N ALA A 119 -6.41 7.77 -0.63
CA ALA A 119 -6.41 8.66 0.51
C ALA A 119 -6.19 10.09 0.05
N SER A 120 -6.89 11.03 0.67
CA SER A 120 -6.69 12.46 0.48
C SER A 120 -6.55 13.15 1.84
N VAL A 121 -5.59 14.07 1.91
CA VAL A 121 -5.31 14.87 3.10
C VAL A 121 -5.08 16.30 2.64
N ASN A 122 -5.83 17.27 3.16
CA ASN A 122 -5.73 18.68 2.79
C ASN A 122 -5.63 18.91 1.25
N PRO A 123 -6.55 18.37 0.43
CA PRO A 123 -6.43 18.35 -1.03
C PRO A 123 -6.50 19.76 -1.66
N GLY A 124 -6.91 20.79 -0.91
CA GLY A 124 -6.95 22.18 -1.34
C GLY A 124 -5.65 22.97 -1.12
N ALA A 125 -4.62 22.35 -0.54
CA ALA A 125 -3.38 23.02 -0.17
C ALA A 125 -2.62 23.65 -1.36
N PRO A 126 -1.88 24.76 -1.12
CA PRO A 126 -1.06 25.40 -2.15
C PRO A 126 0.10 24.51 -2.64
N ILE A 127 0.60 23.59 -1.80
CA ILE A 127 1.53 22.54 -2.22
C ILE A 127 0.78 21.21 -2.18
N LEU A 128 0.64 20.55 -3.32
CA LEU A 128 0.04 19.21 -3.40
C LEU A 128 1.10 18.16 -3.73
N CYS A 129 1.23 17.14 -2.89
CA CYS A 129 1.97 15.93 -3.20
C CYS A 129 0.98 14.84 -3.65
N CYS A 130 1.16 14.26 -4.84
CA CYS A 130 0.23 13.25 -5.34
C CYS A 130 0.90 12.19 -6.21
N THR A 131 0.16 11.14 -6.60
CA THR A 131 0.63 10.24 -7.66
C THR A 131 0.52 10.92 -9.02
N ALA A 132 1.28 10.45 -10.01
CA ALA A 132 1.25 11.00 -11.37
C ALA A 132 -0.16 10.91 -11.99
N GLU A 133 -0.92 9.85 -11.72
CA GLU A 133 -2.28 9.65 -12.21
C GLU A 133 -3.26 10.71 -11.69
N ILE A 134 -3.12 11.13 -10.43
CA ILE A 134 -3.96 12.19 -9.86
C ILE A 134 -3.74 13.50 -10.62
N LEU A 135 -2.48 13.89 -10.86
CA LEU A 135 -2.20 15.07 -11.66
C LEU A 135 -2.69 14.90 -13.11
N ALA A 136 -2.51 13.73 -13.72
CA ALA A 136 -3.04 13.44 -15.05
C ALA A 136 -4.57 13.60 -15.10
N ASN A 137 -5.30 13.16 -14.08
CA ASN A 137 -6.74 13.33 -13.99
C ASN A 137 -7.14 14.81 -13.88
N ILE A 138 -6.46 15.59 -13.03
CA ILE A 138 -6.66 17.04 -12.92
C ILE A 138 -6.39 17.71 -14.29
N ALA A 139 -5.30 17.32 -14.94
CA ALA A 139 -4.87 17.84 -16.23
C ALA A 139 -5.83 17.45 -17.37
N LEU A 140 -6.47 16.27 -17.31
CA LEU A 140 -7.51 15.84 -18.25
C LEU A 140 -8.83 16.54 -17.97
N ALA A 141 -9.22 16.73 -16.72
CA ALA A 141 -10.48 17.36 -16.34
C ALA A 141 -10.48 18.87 -16.56
N ARG A 142 -9.35 19.56 -16.35
CA ARG A 142 -9.29 21.04 -16.35
C ARG A 142 -8.37 21.64 -17.41
N GLY A 143 -7.34 20.91 -17.86
CA GLY A 143 -6.38 21.40 -18.86
C GLY A 143 -5.78 22.75 -18.50
N GLU A 144 -5.93 23.73 -19.40
CA GLU A 144 -5.42 25.11 -19.22
C GLU A 144 -6.05 25.85 -18.04
N LEU A 145 -7.24 25.42 -17.60
CA LEU A 145 -7.95 25.97 -16.45
C LEU A 145 -7.55 25.32 -15.12
N ALA A 146 -6.66 24.32 -15.13
CA ALA A 146 -6.18 23.72 -13.90
C ALA A 146 -5.45 24.79 -13.05
N PRO A 147 -5.79 24.93 -11.75
CA PRO A 147 -5.20 25.94 -10.88
C PRO A 147 -3.83 25.46 -10.38
N VAL A 148 -2.89 25.20 -11.29
CA VAL A 148 -1.54 24.69 -11.02
C VAL A 148 -0.58 25.44 -11.92
N ARG A 149 0.46 26.04 -11.34
CA ARG A 149 1.44 26.89 -12.03
C ARG A 149 2.84 26.29 -12.05
N ALA A 150 3.14 25.38 -11.14
CA ALA A 150 4.38 24.62 -11.13
C ALA A 150 4.10 23.12 -10.97
N VAL A 151 4.77 22.32 -11.78
CA VAL A 151 4.67 20.86 -11.75
C VAL A 151 6.06 20.26 -11.63
N ILE A 152 6.29 19.52 -10.56
CA ILE A 152 7.52 18.79 -10.28
C ILE A 152 7.24 17.32 -10.52
N MET A 153 7.87 16.76 -11.55
CA MET A 153 7.76 15.34 -11.89
C MET A 153 9.01 14.61 -11.43
N ASP A 154 8.91 13.95 -10.28
CA ASP A 154 9.97 13.07 -9.81
C ASP A 154 9.96 11.74 -10.59
N GLU A 155 11.14 11.15 -10.69
CA GLU A 155 11.38 9.88 -11.40
C GLU A 155 10.76 9.86 -12.81
N PHE A 156 10.99 10.94 -13.59
CA PHE A 156 10.40 11.15 -14.92
C PHE A 156 10.69 10.02 -15.93
N HIS A 157 11.65 9.14 -15.66
CA HIS A 157 11.91 7.96 -16.48
C HIS A 157 10.73 6.97 -16.53
N TYR A 158 9.79 7.04 -15.58
CA TYR A 158 8.51 6.31 -15.60
C TYR A 158 7.59 6.71 -16.77
N TYR A 159 7.94 7.77 -17.50
CA TYR A 159 7.33 8.11 -18.79
C TYR A 159 7.27 6.91 -19.77
N SER A 160 8.24 5.99 -19.69
CA SER A 160 8.28 4.78 -20.53
C SER A 160 7.58 3.55 -19.95
N ASP A 161 6.92 3.69 -18.81
CA ASP A 161 6.12 2.63 -18.19
C ASP A 161 4.98 2.22 -19.11
N VAL A 162 4.85 0.91 -19.36
CA VAL A 162 3.93 0.35 -20.35
C VAL A 162 2.46 0.62 -20.01
N GLN A 163 2.11 0.64 -18.73
CA GLN A 163 0.73 0.78 -18.27
C GLN A 163 0.40 2.22 -17.85
N ARG A 164 1.38 2.91 -17.25
CA ARG A 164 1.17 4.17 -16.53
C ARG A 164 1.84 5.37 -17.19
N GLY A 165 2.66 5.15 -18.23
CA GLY A 165 3.46 6.22 -18.87
C GLY A 165 2.64 7.40 -19.39
N TYR A 166 1.37 7.19 -19.72
CA TYR A 166 0.44 8.27 -20.10
C TYR A 166 0.34 9.36 -19.03
N ALA A 167 0.44 9.01 -17.74
CA ALA A 167 0.24 9.92 -16.62
C ALA A 167 1.34 11.00 -16.53
N TRP A 168 2.56 10.69 -16.94
CA TRP A 168 3.66 11.67 -17.04
C TRP A 168 3.55 12.54 -18.29
N GLN A 169 2.88 12.07 -19.32
CA GLN A 169 2.78 12.78 -20.59
C GLN A 169 1.62 13.77 -20.62
N VAL A 170 0.46 13.36 -20.11
CA VAL A 170 -0.78 14.15 -20.15
C VAL A 170 -0.60 15.58 -19.62
N PRO A 171 0.01 15.82 -18.44
CA PRO A 171 0.18 17.19 -17.95
C PRO A 171 1.03 18.06 -18.86
N LEU A 172 2.07 17.51 -19.50
CA LEU A 172 2.92 18.23 -20.46
C LEU A 172 2.09 18.72 -21.65
N LEU A 173 1.15 17.89 -22.12
CA LEU A 173 0.33 18.16 -23.30
C LEU A 173 -0.84 19.13 -23.04
N THR A 174 -1.35 19.18 -21.81
CA THR A 174 -2.61 19.90 -21.51
C THR A 174 -2.47 21.10 -20.58
N MET A 175 -1.29 21.32 -20.00
CA MET A 175 -1.05 22.40 -19.03
C MET A 175 0.04 23.39 -19.49
N PRO A 176 -0.14 24.09 -20.62
CA PRO A 176 0.83 25.06 -21.14
C PRO A 176 1.10 26.23 -20.18
N GLN A 177 0.18 26.50 -19.24
CA GLN A 177 0.32 27.52 -18.22
C GLN A 177 1.29 27.15 -17.09
N ALA A 178 1.64 25.87 -16.93
CA ALA A 178 2.50 25.40 -15.86
C ALA A 178 3.98 25.38 -16.27
N ARG A 179 4.88 25.64 -15.32
CA ARG A 179 6.32 25.39 -15.46
C ARG A 179 6.67 24.01 -14.96
N PHE A 180 7.47 23.29 -15.74
CA PHE A 180 7.82 21.91 -15.45
C PHE A 180 9.25 21.78 -14.95
N LEU A 181 9.41 21.08 -13.82
CA LEU A 181 10.68 20.52 -13.37
C LEU A 181 10.62 19.00 -13.54
N LEU A 182 11.30 18.47 -14.55
CA LEU A 182 11.37 17.04 -14.82
C LEU A 182 12.66 16.47 -14.22
N MET A 183 12.54 15.58 -13.24
CA MET A 183 13.70 15.08 -12.49
C MET A 183 13.91 13.59 -12.72
N SER A 184 15.13 13.18 -13.04
CA SER A 184 15.53 11.77 -13.11
C SER A 184 17.04 11.65 -13.18
N GLY A 185 17.62 10.56 -12.70
CA GLY A 185 19.08 10.32 -12.76
C GLY A 185 19.56 9.50 -13.94
N THR A 186 18.65 9.03 -14.78
CA THR A 186 18.94 8.06 -15.85
C THR A 186 18.19 8.39 -17.14
N LEU A 187 18.19 9.68 -17.52
CA LEU A 187 17.63 10.09 -18.80
C LEU A 187 18.67 9.92 -19.91
N GLY A 188 18.25 9.28 -21.01
CA GLY A 188 18.96 9.32 -22.29
C GLY A 188 18.84 10.71 -22.95
N ALA A 189 18.78 10.76 -24.28
CA ALA A 189 18.64 12.02 -25.02
C ALA A 189 17.35 12.79 -24.61
N THR A 190 17.50 14.09 -24.31
CA THR A 190 16.42 14.98 -23.83
C THR A 190 15.97 16.03 -24.85
N ASP A 191 16.71 16.22 -25.96
CA ASP A 191 16.43 17.26 -26.98
C ASP A 191 14.98 17.28 -27.49
N PHE A 192 14.36 16.09 -27.54
CA PHE A 192 12.97 15.94 -27.93
C PHE A 192 12.02 16.68 -26.97
N PHE A 193 12.22 16.52 -25.66
CA PHE A 193 11.39 17.16 -24.64
C PHE A 193 11.61 18.67 -24.59
N GLU A 194 12.84 19.14 -24.79
CA GLU A 194 13.14 20.58 -24.82
C GLU A 194 12.37 21.28 -25.93
N LYS A 195 12.47 20.75 -27.16
CA LYS A 195 11.77 21.29 -28.33
C LYS A 195 10.26 21.22 -28.18
N ASP A 196 9.75 20.11 -27.64
CA ASP A 196 8.32 19.92 -27.51
C ASP A 196 7.70 20.78 -26.40
N LEU A 197 8.38 20.92 -25.25
CA LEU A 197 7.94 21.83 -24.18
C LEU A 197 8.00 23.30 -24.61
N LEU A 198 9.01 23.70 -25.40
CA LEU A 198 9.04 25.03 -26.00
C LEU A 198 7.83 25.25 -26.92
N ARG A 199 7.53 24.27 -27.79
CA ARG A 199 6.37 24.31 -28.68
C ARG A 199 5.04 24.38 -27.93
N LEU A 200 4.89 23.60 -26.87
CA LEU A 200 3.64 23.48 -26.11
C LEU A 200 3.41 24.65 -25.15
N THR A 201 4.45 25.06 -24.45
CA THR A 201 4.35 26.05 -23.37
C THR A 201 4.72 27.47 -23.79
N GLY A 202 5.38 27.63 -24.95
CA GLY A 202 5.87 28.92 -25.43
C GLY A 202 7.09 29.46 -24.66
N VAL A 203 7.67 28.66 -23.76
CA VAL A 203 8.78 29.03 -22.89
C VAL A 203 9.92 28.04 -23.07
N GLU A 204 11.15 28.53 -23.03
CA GLU A 204 12.37 27.72 -23.15
C GLU A 204 12.40 26.58 -22.10
N CYS A 205 13.01 25.47 -22.49
CA CYS A 205 13.24 24.31 -21.65
C CYS A 205 14.73 23.98 -21.69
N VAL A 206 15.37 23.93 -20.53
CA VAL A 206 16.82 23.73 -20.39
C VAL A 206 17.08 22.38 -19.71
N THR A 207 17.94 21.55 -20.29
CA THR A 207 18.46 20.36 -19.60
C THR A 207 19.70 20.73 -18.79
N VAL A 208 19.61 20.59 -17.46
CA VAL A 208 20.76 20.64 -16.57
C VAL A 208 21.21 19.21 -16.30
N ARG A 209 22.40 18.85 -16.81
CA ARG A 209 22.94 17.49 -16.73
C ARG A 209 24.27 17.46 -16.00
N SER A 210 24.44 16.49 -15.12
CA SER A 210 25.74 16.11 -14.57
C SER A 210 25.79 14.61 -14.40
N ASP A 211 26.90 14.00 -14.79
CA ASP A 211 27.15 12.57 -14.59
C ASP A 211 27.95 12.33 -13.28
N THR A 212 28.35 13.40 -12.59
CA THR A 212 29.16 13.34 -11.37
C THR A 212 28.28 13.03 -10.17
N ARG A 213 28.60 11.96 -9.46
CA ARG A 213 27.95 11.62 -8.19
C ARG A 213 28.63 12.36 -7.02
N PRO A 214 27.86 12.88 -6.06
CA PRO A 214 28.41 13.37 -4.79
C PRO A 214 29.24 12.34 -4.03
N VAL A 215 28.82 11.07 -4.10
CA VAL A 215 29.54 9.93 -3.54
C VAL A 215 29.91 9.00 -4.70
N PRO A 216 31.20 8.83 -5.02
CA PRO A 216 31.64 7.97 -6.12
C PRO A 216 31.31 6.50 -5.85
N LEU A 217 31.21 5.72 -6.92
CA LEU A 217 30.99 4.28 -6.85
C LEU A 217 32.23 3.49 -7.21
N GLU A 218 32.52 2.47 -6.42
CA GLU A 218 33.43 1.38 -6.77
C GLU A 218 32.64 0.16 -7.19
N PHE A 219 32.97 -0.36 -8.37
CA PHE A 219 32.31 -1.51 -8.99
C PHE A 219 33.18 -2.76 -8.90
N GLU A 220 32.60 -3.88 -8.49
CA GLU A 220 33.27 -5.17 -8.34
C GLU A 220 32.44 -6.30 -8.95
N TYR A 221 33.08 -7.15 -9.75
CA TYR A 221 32.52 -8.44 -10.16
C TYR A 221 33.10 -9.55 -9.26
N SER A 222 32.28 -10.09 -8.37
CA SER A 222 32.70 -11.07 -7.36
C SER A 222 32.54 -12.50 -7.87
N GLU A 223 33.66 -13.23 -7.97
CA GLU A 223 33.67 -14.68 -8.19
C GLU A 223 33.86 -15.48 -6.89
N THR A 224 33.83 -14.80 -5.75
CA THR A 224 33.84 -15.40 -4.41
C THR A 224 32.42 -15.88 -4.07
N PRO A 225 32.22 -17.00 -3.36
CA PRO A 225 30.87 -17.40 -2.94
C PRO A 225 30.17 -16.33 -2.14
N LEU A 226 28.86 -16.21 -2.36
CA LEU A 226 28.05 -15.14 -1.80
C LEU A 226 28.16 -15.03 -0.27
N THR A 227 28.11 -16.14 0.46
CA THR A 227 28.24 -16.16 1.93
C THR A 227 29.58 -15.60 2.40
N GLU A 228 30.68 -15.98 1.75
CA GLU A 228 32.03 -15.49 2.05
C GLU A 228 32.15 -14.01 1.71
N ARG A 229 31.57 -13.57 0.57
CA ARG A 229 31.58 -12.17 0.16
C ARG A 229 30.79 -11.28 1.13
N ILE A 230 29.60 -11.70 1.56
CA ILE A 230 28.77 -10.96 2.52
C ILE A 230 29.52 -10.81 3.86
N ALA A 231 30.13 -11.88 4.35
CA ALA A 231 30.92 -11.85 5.58
C ALA A 231 32.09 -10.84 5.48
N ASP A 232 32.81 -10.83 4.36
CA ASP A 232 33.89 -9.88 4.10
C ASP A 232 33.39 -8.42 4.06
N LEU A 233 32.27 -8.15 3.39
CA LEU A 233 31.68 -6.81 3.34
C LEU A 233 31.32 -6.29 4.73
N VAL A 234 30.75 -7.15 5.58
CA VAL A 234 30.40 -6.79 6.96
C VAL A 234 31.67 -6.55 7.79
N LEU A 235 32.66 -7.44 7.69
CA LEU A 235 33.93 -7.34 8.42
C LEU A 235 34.72 -6.08 8.05
N ASN A 236 34.73 -5.70 6.77
CA ASN A 236 35.39 -4.50 6.25
C ASN A 236 34.56 -3.21 6.42
N LYS A 237 33.53 -3.22 7.28
CA LYS A 237 32.66 -2.07 7.56
C LYS A 237 32.01 -1.47 6.29
N ARG A 238 31.66 -2.31 5.33
CA ARG A 238 30.93 -1.93 4.10
C ARG A 238 29.43 -2.16 4.20
N ALA A 239 28.92 -2.54 5.37
CA ALA A 239 27.49 -2.58 5.67
C ALA A 239 26.93 -1.17 6.00
N PRO A 240 25.62 -0.90 5.82
CA PRO A 240 24.58 -1.85 5.41
C PRO A 240 24.70 -2.32 3.96
N VAL A 241 24.47 -3.61 3.73
CA VAL A 241 24.48 -4.25 2.40
C VAL A 241 23.04 -4.50 1.95
N TYR A 242 22.66 -3.93 0.81
CA TYR A 242 21.42 -4.24 0.14
C TYR A 242 21.64 -5.38 -0.86
N LEU A 243 21.07 -6.55 -0.54
CA LEU A 243 21.07 -7.73 -1.37
C LEU A 243 19.87 -7.68 -2.32
N VAL A 244 20.14 -7.47 -3.60
CA VAL A 244 19.11 -7.31 -4.63
C VAL A 244 18.67 -8.67 -5.14
N TYR A 245 17.40 -8.98 -4.91
CA TYR A 245 16.70 -10.12 -5.50
C TYR A 245 15.62 -9.62 -6.46
N PHE A 246 15.16 -10.44 -7.42
CA PHE A 246 14.11 -10.02 -8.36
C PHE A 246 12.76 -10.69 -8.10
N THR A 247 12.66 -11.50 -7.05
CA THR A 247 11.39 -12.09 -6.60
C THR A 247 11.23 -11.93 -5.10
N GLN A 248 9.98 -11.75 -4.65
CA GLN A 248 9.63 -11.63 -3.23
C GLN A 248 10.03 -12.90 -2.46
N ARG A 249 9.84 -14.05 -3.11
CA ARG A 249 10.22 -15.36 -2.59
C ARG A 249 11.72 -15.46 -2.30
N ALA A 250 12.56 -15.12 -3.28
CA ALA A 250 14.01 -15.20 -3.12
C ALA A 250 14.52 -14.26 -2.03
N ALA A 251 13.98 -13.03 -1.93
CA ALA A 251 14.34 -12.09 -0.87
C ALA A 251 14.04 -12.65 0.53
N SER A 252 12.86 -13.26 0.72
CA SER A 252 12.46 -13.88 2.00
C SER A 252 13.30 -15.11 2.34
N GLU A 253 13.49 -16.03 1.37
CA GLU A 253 14.26 -17.26 1.58
C GLU A 253 15.73 -16.95 1.91
N ALA A 254 16.30 -15.95 1.24
CA ALA A 254 17.65 -15.49 1.49
C ALA A 254 17.84 -14.98 2.93
N ALA A 255 16.89 -14.19 3.46
CA ALA A 255 16.98 -13.70 4.84
C ALA A 255 17.14 -14.84 5.85
N GLN A 256 16.44 -15.95 5.64
CA GLN A 256 16.58 -17.15 6.47
C GLN A 256 17.97 -17.80 6.31
N SER A 257 18.52 -17.86 5.10
CA SER A 257 19.87 -18.39 4.85
C SER A 257 20.97 -17.57 5.55
N TRP A 258 20.78 -16.25 5.68
CA TRP A 258 21.76 -15.35 6.30
C TRP A 258 21.77 -15.37 7.83
N MET A 259 20.79 -16.01 8.47
CA MET A 259 20.75 -16.20 9.93
C MET A 259 21.94 -17.00 10.48
N SER A 260 22.65 -17.73 9.62
CA SER A 260 23.88 -18.46 9.97
C SER A 260 25.08 -17.54 10.22
N LEU A 261 25.07 -16.31 9.72
CA LEU A 261 26.13 -15.32 9.89
C LEU A 261 25.92 -14.53 11.19
N ASN A 262 26.97 -14.29 11.98
CA ASN A 262 26.86 -13.40 13.13
C ASN A 262 27.13 -11.95 12.71
N LEU A 263 26.07 -11.17 12.50
CA LEU A 263 26.14 -9.83 11.91
C LEU A 263 26.24 -8.69 12.93
N LEU A 264 25.70 -8.89 14.12
CA LEU A 264 25.58 -7.88 15.16
C LEU A 264 26.42 -8.22 16.39
N THR A 265 26.99 -7.19 17.02
CA THR A 265 27.59 -7.31 18.35
C THR A 265 26.52 -7.53 19.43
N LYS A 266 26.92 -7.87 20.66
CA LYS A 266 25.97 -8.04 21.78
C LYS A 266 25.21 -6.74 22.07
N ASP A 267 25.89 -5.60 22.03
CA ASP A 267 25.31 -4.29 22.33
C ASP A 267 24.33 -3.85 21.24
N GLU A 268 24.68 -4.08 19.96
CA GLU A 268 23.77 -3.82 18.83
C GLU A 268 22.49 -4.68 18.92
N LYS A 269 22.60 -5.94 19.34
CA LYS A 269 21.45 -6.83 19.56
C LYS A 269 20.56 -6.35 20.71
N ALA A 270 21.15 -5.88 21.80
CA ALA A 270 20.40 -5.37 22.95
C ALA A 270 19.62 -4.11 22.58
N LEU A 271 20.28 -3.17 21.89
CA LEU A 271 19.66 -1.93 21.47
C LEU A 271 18.54 -2.18 20.45
N LEU A 272 18.76 -3.07 19.47
CA LEU A 272 17.71 -3.44 18.53
C LEU A 272 16.55 -4.17 19.20
N ALA A 273 16.80 -4.98 20.24
CA ALA A 273 15.74 -5.61 21.00
C ALA A 273 14.87 -4.56 21.73
N ASP A 274 15.49 -3.52 22.27
CA ASP A 274 14.82 -2.39 22.94
C ASP A 274 13.96 -1.57 21.96
N GLU A 275 14.49 -1.22 20.79
CA GLU A 275 13.71 -0.52 19.74
C GLU A 275 12.54 -1.35 19.18
N LEU A 276 12.58 -2.68 19.32
CA LEU A 276 11.50 -3.57 18.92
C LEU A 276 10.46 -3.80 20.04
N VAL A 277 10.65 -3.24 21.24
CA VAL A 277 9.65 -3.26 22.31
C VAL A 277 8.44 -2.42 21.87
N GLY A 278 7.23 -2.92 22.14
CA GLY A 278 5.96 -2.26 21.75
C GLY A 278 5.54 -2.50 20.29
N VAL A 279 6.45 -2.95 19.41
CA VAL A 279 6.10 -3.27 18.02
C VAL A 279 5.26 -4.55 17.96
N LYS A 280 4.03 -4.43 17.44
CA LYS A 280 3.10 -5.55 17.25
C LYS A 280 3.46 -6.38 16.00
N PHE A 281 3.85 -7.63 16.19
CA PHE A 281 4.16 -8.60 15.12
C PHE A 281 3.06 -9.66 14.98
N ASN A 282 1.81 -9.20 14.89
CA ASN A 282 0.63 -10.05 15.05
C ASN A 282 0.25 -10.82 13.77
N SER A 283 0.90 -10.55 12.63
CA SER A 283 0.64 -11.32 11.41
C SER A 283 1.46 -12.61 11.36
N PRO A 284 1.05 -13.62 10.58
CA PRO A 284 1.81 -14.87 10.45
C PRO A 284 3.27 -14.67 10.04
N TYR A 285 3.54 -13.76 9.09
CA TYR A 285 4.91 -13.43 8.67
C TYR A 285 5.68 -12.59 9.69
N GLY A 286 4.97 -11.87 10.58
CA GLY A 286 5.56 -11.00 11.59
C GLY A 286 6.53 -11.73 12.52
N LYS A 287 6.26 -13.00 12.84
CA LYS A 287 7.13 -13.82 13.70
C LYS A 287 8.52 -14.04 13.08
N ASP A 288 8.56 -14.39 11.80
CA ASP A 288 9.80 -14.59 11.06
C ASP A 288 10.54 -13.26 10.86
N LEU A 289 9.81 -12.20 10.50
CA LEU A 289 10.40 -10.88 10.37
C LEU A 289 11.02 -10.39 11.68
N LYS A 290 10.33 -10.54 12.82
CA LYS A 290 10.88 -10.21 14.15
C LYS A 290 12.19 -10.97 14.41
N ARG A 291 12.24 -12.25 14.06
CA ARG A 291 13.43 -13.09 14.23
C ARG A 291 14.60 -12.58 13.37
N TRP A 292 14.37 -12.26 12.10
CA TRP A 292 15.42 -11.73 11.22
C TRP A 292 15.88 -10.33 11.63
N LEU A 293 14.95 -9.46 12.02
CA LEU A 293 15.25 -8.11 12.50
C LEU A 293 16.17 -8.16 13.72
N ARG A 294 15.88 -9.01 14.71
CA ARG A 294 16.76 -9.20 15.89
C ARG A 294 18.18 -9.67 15.55
N HIS A 295 18.39 -10.17 14.34
CA HIS A 295 19.69 -10.59 13.81
C HIS A 295 20.34 -9.56 12.88
N GLY A 296 19.74 -8.38 12.73
CA GLY A 296 20.24 -7.30 11.87
C GLY A 296 19.93 -7.50 10.39
N ILE A 297 18.95 -8.34 10.06
CA ILE A 297 18.52 -8.66 8.69
C ILE A 297 17.11 -8.10 8.46
N GLY A 298 16.97 -7.17 7.52
CA GLY A 298 15.68 -6.69 7.04
C GLY A 298 15.24 -7.38 5.75
N VAL A 299 13.93 -7.51 5.56
CA VAL A 299 13.34 -7.90 4.27
C VAL A 299 12.50 -6.75 3.73
N HIS A 300 12.62 -6.42 2.45
CA HIS A 300 11.85 -5.34 1.83
C HIS A 300 11.33 -5.73 0.43
N HIS A 301 10.02 -5.92 0.33
CA HIS A 301 9.34 -6.14 -0.95
C HIS A 301 7.86 -5.75 -0.87
N ALA A 302 7.22 -5.61 -2.03
CA ALA A 302 5.82 -5.20 -2.13
C ALA A 302 4.80 -6.16 -1.48
N GLY A 303 5.15 -7.44 -1.33
CA GLY A 303 4.31 -8.44 -0.65
C GLY A 303 4.19 -8.30 0.88
N LEU A 304 5.01 -7.47 1.52
CA LEU A 304 4.94 -7.23 2.97
C LEU A 304 3.83 -6.24 3.33
N LEU A 305 3.28 -6.39 4.55
CA LEU A 305 2.39 -5.36 5.12
C LEU A 305 3.08 -3.99 5.19
N PRO A 306 2.36 -2.88 4.92
CA PRO A 306 2.92 -1.53 4.97
C PRO A 306 3.69 -1.23 6.26
N ARG A 307 3.10 -1.57 7.42
CA ARG A 307 3.73 -1.38 8.75
C ARG A 307 5.12 -2.01 8.88
N TYR A 308 5.33 -3.19 8.29
CA TYR A 308 6.60 -3.90 8.35
C TYR A 308 7.63 -3.31 7.40
N ARG A 309 7.20 -2.85 6.22
CA ARG A 309 8.08 -2.12 5.30
C ARG A 309 8.59 -0.84 5.94
N ILE A 310 7.68 -0.06 6.54
CA ILE A 310 8.01 1.17 7.26
C ILE A 310 8.97 0.86 8.42
N LEU A 311 8.71 -0.19 9.20
CA LEU A 311 9.60 -0.59 10.29
C LEU A 311 11.02 -0.92 9.79
N VAL A 312 11.15 -1.72 8.72
CA VAL A 312 12.45 -2.06 8.12
C VAL A 312 13.16 -0.80 7.62
N GLU A 313 12.44 0.11 6.98
CA GLU A 313 12.96 1.39 6.50
C GLU A 313 13.47 2.27 7.66
N GLN A 314 12.71 2.39 8.74
CA GLN A 314 13.10 3.15 9.93
C GLN A 314 14.33 2.54 10.62
N LEU A 315 14.36 1.23 10.82
CA LEU A 315 15.50 0.52 11.42
C LEU A 315 16.75 0.64 10.55
N ALA A 316 16.60 0.58 9.23
CA ALA A 316 17.69 0.80 8.31
C ALA A 316 18.19 2.25 8.37
N GLN A 317 17.30 3.25 8.40
CA GLN A 317 17.66 4.66 8.54
C GLN A 317 18.44 4.97 9.82
N ARG A 318 18.11 4.28 10.93
CA ARG A 318 18.83 4.37 12.22
C ARG A 318 20.11 3.52 12.25
N GLY A 319 20.47 2.84 11.16
CA GLY A 319 21.69 2.03 11.05
C GLY A 319 21.64 0.71 11.83
N ARG A 320 20.44 0.20 12.16
CA ARG A 320 20.27 -1.03 12.95
C ARG A 320 20.40 -2.31 12.13
N LEU A 321 20.24 -2.22 10.82
CA LEU A 321 20.29 -3.36 9.90
C LEU A 321 21.63 -3.40 9.19
N LYS A 322 22.28 -4.58 9.18
CA LYS A 322 23.52 -4.82 8.44
C LYS A 322 23.25 -5.37 7.06
N LEU A 323 22.20 -6.19 6.91
CA LEU A 323 21.75 -6.74 5.64
C LEU A 323 20.30 -6.36 5.40
N ILE A 324 19.99 -6.03 4.15
CA ILE A 324 18.62 -5.79 3.68
C ILE A 324 18.42 -6.65 2.44
N CYS A 325 17.58 -7.68 2.54
CA CYS A 325 17.18 -8.51 1.41
C CYS A 325 15.95 -7.88 0.77
N GLY A 326 16.02 -7.46 -0.50
CA GLY A 326 14.86 -6.83 -1.10
C GLY A 326 14.77 -6.92 -2.60
N THR A 327 13.56 -6.68 -3.10
CA THR A 327 13.31 -6.56 -4.54
C THR A 327 13.82 -5.23 -5.10
N ASP A 328 14.06 -5.14 -6.40
CA ASP A 328 14.50 -3.93 -7.11
C ASP A 328 13.66 -2.68 -6.80
N THR A 329 12.41 -2.86 -6.34
CA THR A 329 11.52 -1.81 -5.82
C THR A 329 12.12 -0.97 -4.69
N LEU A 330 13.01 -1.52 -3.86
CA LEU A 330 13.71 -0.72 -2.84
C LEU A 330 14.67 0.29 -3.51
N GLY A 331 15.22 -0.08 -4.67
CA GLY A 331 16.05 0.77 -5.51
C GLY A 331 15.34 1.99 -6.11
N VAL A 332 14.00 2.03 -6.11
CA VAL A 332 13.21 3.02 -6.86
C VAL A 332 12.42 3.98 -5.95
N GLY A 333 12.54 3.88 -4.62
CA GLY A 333 11.68 4.68 -3.75
C GLY A 333 12.35 5.25 -2.52
N VAL A 334 12.77 4.40 -1.59
CA VAL A 334 12.92 4.88 -0.21
C VAL A 334 14.31 5.39 0.09
N ASN A 335 14.40 6.47 0.86
CA ASN A 335 15.67 7.00 1.36
C ASN A 335 16.22 6.13 2.51
N VAL A 336 16.87 5.02 2.15
CA VAL A 336 17.53 4.10 3.09
C VAL A 336 19.05 4.24 2.95
N PRO A 337 19.83 4.40 4.05
CA PRO A 337 21.28 4.42 3.99
C PRO A 337 21.82 3.05 3.58
N ILE A 338 22.31 2.95 2.37
CA ILE A 338 22.91 1.73 1.81
C ILE A 338 24.35 2.06 1.44
N ARG A 339 25.31 1.41 2.10
CA ARG A 339 26.73 1.59 1.80
C ARG A 339 27.16 0.71 0.63
N THR A 340 26.65 -0.53 0.59
CA THR A 340 26.92 -1.48 -0.48
C THR A 340 25.64 -1.99 -1.11
N VAL A 341 25.57 -1.99 -2.44
CA VAL A 341 24.54 -2.69 -3.21
C VAL A 341 25.17 -3.96 -3.80
N LEU A 342 24.55 -5.12 -3.59
CA LEU A 342 25.00 -6.39 -4.13
C LEU A 342 23.91 -7.00 -5.02
N PHE A 343 24.20 -7.11 -6.31
CA PHE A 343 23.33 -7.80 -7.27
C PHE A 343 23.60 -9.31 -7.22
N THR A 344 22.57 -10.08 -6.86
CA THR A 344 22.66 -11.55 -6.88
C THR A 344 22.57 -12.11 -8.30
N GLN A 345 21.94 -11.36 -9.21
CA GLN A 345 21.84 -11.66 -10.63
C GLN A 345 21.67 -10.39 -11.48
N LEU A 346 21.87 -10.50 -12.80
CA LEU A 346 21.72 -9.39 -13.77
C LEU A 346 20.56 -9.59 -14.76
N TRP A 347 19.58 -10.41 -14.40
CA TRP A 347 18.39 -10.64 -15.21
C TRP A 347 17.14 -10.72 -14.33
N LYS A 348 15.97 -10.44 -14.91
CA LYS A 348 14.68 -10.58 -14.24
C LYS A 348 13.60 -11.03 -15.21
N TYR A 349 12.49 -11.52 -14.66
CA TYR A 349 11.28 -11.79 -15.42
C TYR A 349 10.42 -10.52 -15.45
N ASP A 350 10.10 -10.02 -16.63
CA ASP A 350 9.34 -8.76 -16.81
C ASP A 350 7.82 -8.95 -16.87
N GLY A 351 7.33 -10.16 -16.60
CA GLY A 351 5.93 -10.54 -16.77
C GLY A 351 5.66 -11.34 -18.05
N GLN A 352 6.50 -11.17 -19.08
CA GLN A 352 6.38 -11.87 -20.36
C GLN A 352 7.56 -12.81 -20.63
N LYS A 353 8.77 -12.38 -20.31
CA LYS A 353 9.99 -13.15 -20.55
C LYS A 353 11.08 -12.84 -19.53
N ALA A 354 12.01 -13.78 -19.39
CA ALA A 354 13.25 -13.55 -18.69
C ALA A 354 14.20 -12.72 -19.58
N ALA A 355 14.71 -11.59 -19.08
CA ALA A 355 15.61 -10.71 -19.81
C ALA A 355 16.69 -10.10 -18.90
N ILE A 356 17.86 -9.79 -19.49
CA ILE A 356 18.90 -8.99 -18.83
C ILE A 356 18.31 -7.64 -18.42
N LEU A 357 18.76 -7.11 -17.28
CA LEU A 357 18.38 -5.78 -16.82
C LEU A 357 18.67 -4.71 -17.87
N SER A 358 17.82 -3.69 -17.92
CA SER A 358 18.13 -2.48 -18.68
C SER A 358 19.29 -1.72 -18.03
N VAL A 359 19.96 -0.85 -18.79
CA VAL A 359 21.03 0.02 -18.25
C VAL A 359 20.44 0.92 -17.17
N ARG A 360 19.22 1.42 -17.40
CA ARG A 360 18.47 2.23 -16.43
C ARG A 360 18.23 1.50 -15.12
N ASP A 361 17.69 0.29 -15.16
CA ASP A 361 17.37 -0.51 -13.97
C ASP A 361 18.63 -0.78 -13.14
N PHE A 362 19.71 -1.17 -13.81
CA PHE A 362 21.00 -1.40 -13.17
C PHE A 362 21.52 -0.13 -12.49
N LYS A 363 21.56 1.01 -13.22
CA LYS A 363 22.07 2.28 -12.69
C LYS A 363 21.21 2.84 -11.54
N GLN A 364 19.90 2.64 -11.56
CA GLN A 364 19.02 3.08 -10.48
C GLN A 364 19.28 2.32 -9.18
N VAL A 365 19.35 1.00 -9.27
CA VAL A 365 19.60 0.14 -8.11
C VAL A 365 21.03 0.36 -7.59
N ALA A 366 22.03 0.37 -8.48
CA ALA A 366 23.43 0.68 -8.14
C ALA A 366 23.59 2.08 -7.53
N GLY A 367 22.80 3.05 -8.00
CA GLY A 367 22.78 4.43 -7.54
C GLY A 367 22.39 4.61 -6.07
N ARG A 368 21.87 3.57 -5.41
CA ARG A 368 21.59 3.58 -3.96
C ARG A 368 22.81 3.35 -3.10
N ALA A 369 23.90 2.81 -3.64
CA ALA A 369 25.13 2.63 -2.89
C ALA A 369 25.80 3.98 -2.61
N GLY A 370 26.23 4.16 -1.36
CA GLY A 370 26.92 5.34 -0.86
C GLY A 370 25.95 6.48 -0.53
N ARG A 371 25.98 6.96 0.72
CA ARG A 371 25.14 8.07 1.18
C ARG A 371 25.99 9.28 1.57
N ARG A 372 25.70 10.43 0.97
CA ARG A 372 26.34 11.71 1.32
C ARG A 372 26.18 12.00 2.82
N GLY A 373 27.27 12.37 3.46
CA GLY A 373 27.33 12.66 4.90
C GLY A 373 27.58 11.43 5.78
N TYR A 374 27.58 10.22 5.22
CA TYR A 374 27.87 8.97 5.93
C TYR A 374 29.00 8.17 5.28
N ASP A 375 29.08 8.18 3.94
CA ASP A 375 30.04 7.43 3.16
C ASP A 375 30.82 8.33 2.22
N ASP A 376 32.13 8.09 2.12
CA ASP A 376 33.02 8.72 1.12
C ASP A 376 32.96 7.99 -0.23
N VAL A 377 32.61 6.70 -0.21
CA VAL A 377 32.53 5.82 -1.39
C VAL A 377 31.36 4.85 -1.20
N GLY A 378 30.57 4.65 -2.26
CA GLY A 378 29.57 3.59 -2.34
C GLY A 378 30.12 2.37 -3.07
N TYR A 379 29.77 1.16 -2.62
CA TYR A 379 30.24 -0.08 -3.25
C TYR A 379 29.11 -0.75 -4.02
N VAL A 380 29.40 -1.22 -5.23
CA VAL A 380 28.49 -2.00 -6.06
C VAL A 380 29.15 -3.32 -6.41
N VAL A 381 28.62 -4.40 -5.86
CA VAL A 381 29.12 -5.77 -6.08
C VAL A 381 28.14 -6.52 -6.96
N VAL A 382 28.63 -7.19 -8.00
CA VAL A 382 27.84 -8.10 -8.83
C VAL A 382 28.35 -9.52 -8.60
N GLN A 383 27.50 -10.38 -8.08
CA GLN A 383 27.84 -11.76 -7.74
C GLN A 383 27.82 -12.64 -8.99
N ALA A 384 28.97 -13.19 -9.41
CA ALA A 384 29.03 -14.11 -10.55
C ALA A 384 28.04 -15.29 -10.38
N PRO A 385 27.47 -15.82 -11.48
CA PRO A 385 26.64 -17.03 -11.44
C PRO A 385 27.31 -18.19 -10.70
N GLU A 386 26.54 -18.99 -9.97
CA GLU A 386 27.06 -20.11 -9.16
C GLU A 386 27.92 -21.07 -9.98
N HIS A 387 27.47 -21.45 -11.18
CA HIS A 387 28.21 -22.34 -12.06
C HIS A 387 29.58 -21.76 -12.48
N ILE A 388 29.72 -20.43 -12.59
CA ILE A 388 31.01 -19.77 -12.88
C ILE A 388 31.95 -19.87 -11.67
N ILE A 389 31.45 -19.61 -10.45
CA ILE A 389 32.21 -19.74 -9.19
C ILE A 389 32.70 -21.18 -9.00
N GLU A 390 31.81 -22.14 -9.19
CA GLU A 390 32.11 -23.56 -9.04
C GLU A 390 33.14 -24.03 -10.06
N ASN A 391 33.00 -23.61 -11.32
CA ASN A 391 33.98 -23.92 -12.37
C ASN A 391 35.36 -23.34 -12.05
N LYS A 392 35.43 -22.12 -11.51
CA LYS A 392 36.69 -21.51 -11.06
C LYS A 392 37.31 -22.31 -9.91
N ARG A 393 36.53 -22.67 -8.88
CA ARG A 393 36.99 -23.50 -7.76
C ARG A 393 37.46 -24.89 -8.21
N LEU A 394 36.76 -25.52 -9.15
CA LEU A 394 37.17 -26.78 -9.74
C LEU A 394 38.49 -26.63 -10.52
N ALA A 395 38.66 -25.55 -11.26
CA ALA A 395 39.89 -25.24 -11.97
C ALA A 395 41.07 -24.99 -11.02
N GLU A 396 40.88 -24.22 -9.94
CA GLU A 396 41.91 -23.98 -8.91
C GLU A 396 42.29 -25.26 -8.18
N LYS A 397 41.32 -26.11 -7.83
CA LYS A 397 41.57 -27.43 -7.22
C LYS A 397 42.32 -28.36 -8.18
N ALA A 398 41.99 -28.35 -9.47
CA ALA A 398 42.70 -29.12 -10.49
C ALA A 398 44.11 -28.59 -10.75
N ALA A 399 44.33 -27.28 -10.68
CA ALA A 399 45.65 -26.66 -10.82
C ALA A 399 46.58 -26.99 -9.63
N ARG A 400 46.03 -27.20 -8.44
CA ARG A 400 46.79 -27.59 -7.23
C ARG A 400 47.15 -29.09 -7.17
N ASP A 401 46.53 -29.95 -8.00
CA ASP A 401 46.76 -31.40 -7.99
C ASP A 401 46.97 -31.93 -9.42
N PRO A 402 48.24 -32.12 -9.86
CA PRO A 402 48.57 -32.52 -11.24
C PRO A 402 48.04 -33.89 -11.66
N LYS A 403 47.53 -34.71 -10.72
CA LYS A 403 47.00 -36.06 -11.01
C LYS A 403 45.49 -36.08 -11.27
N LYS A 404 44.76 -34.97 -11.04
CA LYS A 404 43.31 -34.91 -11.28
C LYS A 404 43.00 -34.51 -12.73
N LYS A 405 42.16 -35.31 -13.41
CA LYS A 405 41.60 -34.96 -14.72
C LYS A 405 40.81 -33.64 -14.62
N LYS A 406 40.86 -32.82 -15.68
CA LYS A 406 40.02 -31.61 -15.80
C LYS A 406 38.56 -31.99 -15.58
N ALA A 407 37.95 -31.46 -14.53
CA ALA A 407 36.55 -31.69 -14.22
C ALA A 407 35.66 -31.12 -15.33
N GLN A 408 34.52 -31.78 -15.57
CA GLN A 408 33.51 -31.29 -16.51
C GLN A 408 32.99 -29.94 -16.01
N LYS A 409 33.00 -28.93 -16.89
CA LYS A 409 32.44 -27.61 -16.57
C LYS A 409 30.94 -27.74 -16.37
N ARG A 410 30.43 -27.17 -15.28
CA ARG A 410 28.99 -26.99 -15.04
C ARG A 410 28.46 -25.90 -15.96
N SER A 411 27.29 -26.12 -16.54
CA SER A 411 26.57 -25.16 -17.37
C SER A 411 25.57 -24.35 -16.55
N ALA A 412 25.04 -23.27 -17.13
CA ALA A 412 23.90 -22.57 -16.57
C ALA A 412 22.68 -23.52 -16.44
N PRO A 413 21.86 -23.38 -15.38
CA PRO A 413 20.58 -24.07 -15.27
C PRO A 413 19.67 -23.77 -16.47
N GLU A 414 18.82 -24.74 -16.83
CA GLU A 414 17.90 -24.62 -17.96
C GLU A 414 16.82 -23.54 -17.66
N GLY A 415 16.62 -22.60 -18.59
CA GLY A 415 15.67 -21.48 -18.43
C GLY A 415 16.25 -20.18 -17.85
N GLU A 416 17.52 -20.16 -17.43
CA GLU A 416 18.20 -18.92 -17.03
C GLU A 416 18.75 -18.14 -18.24
N VAL A 417 18.69 -16.81 -18.16
CA VAL A 417 19.34 -15.94 -19.15
C VAL A 417 20.83 -15.90 -18.85
N GLY A 418 21.67 -16.38 -19.76
CA GLY A 418 23.12 -16.36 -19.58
C GLY A 418 23.69 -14.94 -19.44
N TRP A 419 24.52 -14.72 -18.43
CA TRP A 419 25.19 -13.44 -18.18
C TRP A 419 26.57 -13.65 -17.53
N ASP A 420 27.48 -12.70 -17.74
CA ASP A 420 28.86 -12.77 -17.29
C ASP A 420 29.44 -11.37 -16.98
N ALA A 421 30.76 -11.30 -16.78
CA ALA A 421 31.49 -10.05 -16.56
C ALA A 421 31.36 -9.05 -17.72
N ARG A 422 31.19 -9.50 -18.97
CA ARG A 422 30.99 -8.59 -20.13
C ARG A 422 29.61 -7.97 -20.09
N THR A 423 28.59 -8.74 -19.70
CA THR A 423 27.25 -8.19 -19.47
C THR A 423 27.28 -7.10 -18.40
N PHE A 424 27.99 -7.34 -17.30
CA PHE A 424 28.21 -6.35 -16.25
C PHE A 424 28.92 -5.08 -16.76
N GLU A 425 30.04 -5.24 -17.46
CA GLU A 425 30.80 -4.12 -18.04
C GLU A 425 29.94 -3.27 -18.98
N ARG A 426 29.11 -3.92 -19.80
CA ARG A 426 28.16 -3.23 -20.68
C ARG A 426 27.13 -2.42 -19.88
N LEU A 427 26.53 -2.99 -18.84
CA LEU A 427 25.52 -2.27 -18.01
C LEU A 427 26.13 -1.07 -17.27
N MET A 428 27.39 -1.16 -16.87
CA MET A 428 28.12 -0.08 -16.21
C MET A 428 28.42 1.08 -17.17
N THR A 429 28.92 0.77 -18.36
CA THR A 429 29.49 1.76 -19.29
C THR A 429 28.50 2.32 -20.30
N SER A 430 27.42 1.59 -20.62
CA SER A 430 26.47 2.02 -21.64
C SER A 430 25.68 3.27 -21.20
N PRO A 431 25.30 4.17 -22.13
CA PRO A 431 24.36 5.25 -21.83
C PRO A 431 22.97 4.70 -21.52
N SER A 432 22.19 5.43 -20.73
CA SER A 432 20.80 5.09 -20.46
C SER A 432 19.94 5.20 -21.73
N GLU A 433 18.95 4.34 -21.85
CA GLU A 433 18.07 4.27 -23.00
C GLU A 433 17.20 5.52 -23.14
N ALA A 434 16.91 5.91 -24.38
CA ALA A 434 15.97 7.00 -24.67
C ALA A 434 14.57 6.67 -24.14
N LEU A 435 13.84 7.71 -23.69
CA LEU A 435 12.47 7.55 -23.23
C LEU A 435 11.53 7.30 -24.42
N GLN A 436 10.70 6.27 -24.29
CA GLN A 436 9.65 5.90 -25.24
C GLN A 436 8.27 6.28 -24.70
N SER A 437 7.42 6.81 -25.58
CA SER A 437 6.01 7.10 -25.27
C SER A 437 5.21 5.80 -25.09
N ARG A 438 4.32 5.80 -24.09
CA ARG A 438 3.35 4.73 -23.81
C ARG A 438 1.94 5.31 -23.66
N PHE A 439 1.56 6.18 -24.60
CA PHE A 439 0.24 6.81 -24.60
C PHE A 439 -0.83 5.84 -25.12
N ASP A 440 -1.97 5.81 -24.45
CA ASP A 440 -3.19 5.16 -24.91
C ASP A 440 -4.43 5.98 -24.53
N VAL A 441 -5.57 5.66 -25.14
CA VAL A 441 -6.87 6.31 -24.87
C VAL A 441 -7.82 5.32 -24.20
N SER A 442 -8.37 5.74 -23.06
CA SER A 442 -9.37 5.01 -22.26
C SER A 442 -10.69 5.77 -22.14
N HIS A 443 -11.72 5.11 -21.61
CA HIS A 443 -13.01 5.74 -21.28
C HIS A 443 -12.88 6.82 -20.22
N GLY A 444 -12.12 6.54 -19.16
CA GLY A 444 -11.82 7.53 -18.12
C GLY A 444 -11.23 8.80 -18.69
N MET A 445 -10.26 8.66 -19.61
CA MET A 445 -9.66 9.81 -20.28
C MET A 445 -10.69 10.61 -21.07
N LEU A 446 -11.54 9.93 -21.87
CA LEU A 446 -12.58 10.60 -22.63
C LEU A 446 -13.57 11.31 -21.72
N LEU A 447 -14.07 10.65 -20.68
CA LEU A 447 -15.09 11.23 -19.80
C LEU A 447 -14.54 12.46 -19.07
N LEU A 448 -13.30 12.41 -18.56
CA LEU A 448 -12.66 13.59 -17.95
C LEU A 448 -12.52 14.76 -18.95
N VAL A 449 -12.09 14.48 -20.18
CA VAL A 449 -11.89 15.54 -21.20
C VAL A 449 -13.22 16.08 -21.73
N LEU A 450 -14.22 15.23 -21.89
CA LEU A 450 -15.56 15.59 -22.38
C LEU A 450 -16.40 16.30 -21.32
N SER A 451 -16.12 16.08 -20.03
CA SER A 451 -16.74 16.79 -18.91
C SER A 451 -16.28 18.25 -18.76
N ARG A 452 -15.21 18.66 -19.47
CA ARG A 452 -14.72 20.04 -19.46
C ARG A 452 -15.84 21.03 -19.78
N ASP A 453 -15.74 22.22 -19.18
CA ASP A 453 -16.57 23.34 -19.59
C ASP A 453 -16.22 23.84 -21.00
N ALA A 454 -15.04 23.47 -21.51
CA ALA A 454 -14.58 23.76 -22.87
C ALA A 454 -15.16 22.81 -23.96
N ASP A 455 -14.78 23.01 -25.24
CA ASP A 455 -15.01 22.01 -26.30
C ASP A 455 -14.14 20.76 -26.05
N GLY A 456 -14.68 19.79 -25.30
CA GLY A 456 -14.02 18.53 -24.96
C GLY A 456 -13.63 17.69 -26.19
N CYS A 457 -14.41 17.73 -27.28
CA CYS A 457 -14.06 17.03 -28.52
C CYS A 457 -12.78 17.61 -29.13
N ARG A 458 -12.70 18.94 -29.23
CA ARG A 458 -11.51 19.62 -29.74
C ARG A 458 -10.31 19.38 -28.81
N ALA A 459 -10.52 19.40 -27.49
CA ALA A 459 -9.49 19.10 -26.52
C ALA A 459 -8.93 17.68 -26.69
N MET A 460 -9.78 16.67 -26.90
CA MET A 460 -9.35 15.29 -27.13
C MET A 460 -8.61 15.14 -28.46
N GLN A 461 -9.09 15.78 -29.52
CA GLN A 461 -8.40 15.79 -30.82
C GLN A 461 -7.00 16.41 -30.71
N LYS A 462 -6.88 17.55 -30.01
CA LYS A 462 -5.60 18.20 -29.73
C LYS A 462 -4.68 17.29 -28.93
N LEU A 463 -5.18 16.67 -27.86
CA LEU A 463 -4.41 15.74 -27.02
C LEU A 463 -3.80 14.59 -27.84
N ILE A 464 -4.59 13.93 -28.72
CA ILE A 464 -4.08 12.86 -29.59
C ILE A 464 -3.14 13.39 -30.68
N ALA A 465 -3.37 14.61 -31.18
CA ALA A 465 -2.51 15.22 -32.17
C ALA A 465 -1.12 15.56 -31.58
N ASP A 466 -1.09 16.05 -30.34
CA ASP A 466 0.11 16.51 -29.65
C ASP A 466 0.84 15.39 -28.90
N CYS A 467 0.23 14.21 -28.65
CA CYS A 467 0.93 13.13 -27.94
C CYS A 467 2.22 12.67 -28.65
N HIS A 468 3.16 12.07 -27.93
CA HIS A 468 4.49 11.75 -28.48
C HIS A 468 4.56 10.38 -29.18
N GLU A 469 3.40 9.84 -29.60
CA GLU A 469 3.35 8.60 -30.36
C GLU A 469 3.68 8.82 -31.84
N THR A 470 4.05 7.73 -32.52
CA THR A 470 4.32 7.78 -33.97
C THR A 470 3.08 8.22 -34.77
N PRO A 471 3.23 8.83 -35.97
CA PRO A 471 2.09 9.20 -36.81
C PRO A 471 1.14 8.03 -37.12
N HIS A 472 1.68 6.81 -37.25
CA HIS A 472 0.89 5.60 -37.40
C HIS A 472 0.01 5.34 -36.16
N LYS A 473 0.62 5.32 -34.97
CA LYS A 473 -0.09 5.06 -33.72
C LYS A 473 -1.08 6.18 -33.38
N LYS A 474 -0.78 7.45 -33.67
CA LYS A 474 -1.76 8.57 -33.59
C LYS A 474 -3.02 8.31 -34.41
N ARG A 475 -2.90 7.77 -35.64
CA ARG A 475 -4.09 7.41 -36.45
C ARG A 475 -4.91 6.29 -35.80
N LEU A 476 -4.26 5.29 -35.21
CA LEU A 476 -4.93 4.23 -34.45
C LEU A 476 -5.64 4.79 -33.21
N LEU A 477 -4.98 5.67 -32.46
CA LEU A 477 -5.56 6.32 -31.29
C LEU A 477 -6.78 7.18 -31.63
N ARG A 478 -6.78 7.90 -32.77
CA ARG A 478 -7.97 8.64 -33.23
C ARG A 478 -9.14 7.71 -33.54
N ARG A 479 -8.88 6.58 -34.21
CA ARG A 479 -9.91 5.56 -34.50
C ARG A 479 -10.45 4.97 -33.21
N ARG A 480 -9.58 4.61 -32.28
CA ARG A 480 -9.94 4.12 -30.95
C ARG A 480 -10.78 5.14 -30.20
N ALA A 481 -10.31 6.39 -30.07
CA ALA A 481 -11.05 7.47 -29.41
C ALA A 481 -12.44 7.69 -30.03
N TRP A 482 -12.56 7.61 -31.36
CA TRP A 482 -13.86 7.70 -32.03
C TRP A 482 -14.77 6.51 -31.72
N GLN A 483 -14.24 5.28 -31.71
CA GLN A 483 -14.99 4.08 -31.32
C GLN A 483 -15.54 4.24 -29.90
N LEU A 484 -14.67 4.61 -28.95
CA LEU A 484 -15.04 4.83 -27.56
C LEU A 484 -16.08 5.95 -27.42
N PHE A 485 -15.88 7.09 -28.08
CA PHE A 485 -16.80 8.23 -28.06
C PHE A 485 -18.18 7.90 -28.64
N ARG A 486 -18.23 7.24 -29.79
CA ARG A 486 -19.47 6.80 -30.42
C ARG A 486 -20.27 5.91 -29.48
N ALA A 487 -19.57 5.00 -28.81
CA ALA A 487 -20.18 4.08 -27.89
C ALA A 487 -20.78 4.82 -26.67
N LEU A 488 -20.09 5.85 -26.12
CA LEU A 488 -20.65 6.73 -25.08
C LEU A 488 -21.89 7.53 -25.54
N LEU A 489 -21.92 8.00 -26.80
CA LEU A 489 -23.07 8.70 -27.39
C LEU A 489 -24.28 7.79 -27.61
N GLU A 490 -24.07 6.59 -28.15
CA GLU A 490 -25.14 5.62 -28.46
C GLU A 490 -25.98 5.27 -27.22
N ARG A 491 -25.41 5.44 -26.03
CA ARG A 491 -26.05 5.12 -24.75
C ARG A 491 -26.29 6.27 -23.82
N LYS A 492 -26.23 7.49 -24.36
CA LYS A 492 -26.62 8.70 -23.65
C LYS A 492 -25.83 8.96 -22.36
N ILE A 493 -24.65 8.34 -22.21
CA ILE A 493 -23.68 8.74 -21.18
C ILE A 493 -23.14 10.12 -21.53
N VAL A 494 -22.93 10.36 -22.82
CA VAL A 494 -22.62 11.66 -23.36
C VAL A 494 -23.73 12.04 -24.33
N GLU A 495 -24.20 13.28 -24.27
CA GLU A 495 -25.22 13.80 -25.18
C GLU A 495 -24.78 15.13 -25.79
N TRP A 496 -25.22 15.37 -27.03
CA TRP A 496 -25.06 16.67 -27.67
C TRP A 496 -25.99 17.69 -27.04
N LEU A 497 -25.42 18.80 -26.56
CA LEU A 497 -26.22 19.91 -26.09
C LEU A 497 -27.02 20.50 -27.26
N PRO A 498 -28.35 20.70 -27.11
CA PRO A 498 -29.16 21.44 -28.07
C PRO A 498 -28.54 22.82 -28.33
N VAL A 499 -28.64 23.33 -29.55
CA VAL A 499 -28.01 24.61 -29.92
C VAL A 499 -28.46 25.77 -29.01
N ALA A 500 -29.69 25.73 -28.52
CA ALA A 500 -30.24 26.70 -27.57
C ALA A 500 -29.65 26.62 -26.15
N GLU A 501 -29.15 25.46 -25.73
CA GLU A 501 -28.51 25.22 -24.42
C GLU A 501 -26.98 25.38 -24.47
N ARG A 502 -26.43 25.65 -25.67
CA ARG A 502 -24.99 25.89 -25.82
C ARG A 502 -24.66 27.30 -25.31
N PRO A 503 -23.52 27.48 -24.62
CA PRO A 503 -23.03 28.80 -24.29
C PRO A 503 -22.96 29.66 -25.57
N PRO A 504 -23.36 30.95 -25.53
CA PRO A 504 -23.37 31.81 -26.70
C PRO A 504 -22.00 31.87 -27.39
N CYS A 505 -21.97 32.12 -28.71
CA CYS A 505 -20.74 32.23 -29.48
C CYS A 505 -19.80 33.30 -28.87
N GLY A 506 -18.72 32.84 -28.24
CA GLY A 506 -17.81 33.65 -27.41
C GLY A 506 -17.63 33.13 -25.98
N GLY A 507 -18.52 32.24 -25.51
CA GLY A 507 -18.42 31.49 -24.25
C GLY A 507 -17.69 30.14 -24.41
N SER A 508 -17.78 29.29 -23.38
CA SER A 508 -16.93 28.11 -23.15
C SER A 508 -16.87 27.07 -24.28
N GLY A 509 -17.70 27.15 -25.33
CA GLY A 509 -17.62 26.23 -26.48
C GLY A 509 -18.03 24.80 -26.16
N LYS A 510 -18.64 24.56 -25.00
CA LYS A 510 -19.18 23.28 -24.55
C LYS A 510 -20.22 22.77 -25.55
N LYS A 511 -20.01 21.57 -26.10
CA LYS A 511 -20.92 20.94 -27.07
C LYS A 511 -21.62 19.71 -26.53
N LEU A 512 -21.13 19.16 -25.43
CA LEU A 512 -21.54 17.89 -24.88
C LEU A 512 -21.87 18.04 -23.40
N ARG A 513 -22.82 17.23 -22.93
CA ARG A 513 -23.09 17.00 -21.52
C ARG A 513 -22.75 15.55 -21.21
N VAL A 514 -22.09 15.32 -20.08
CA VAL A 514 -21.90 13.98 -19.52
C VAL A 514 -23.01 13.79 -18.49
N ASN A 515 -23.87 12.80 -18.68
CA ASN A 515 -25.09 12.56 -17.89
C ASN A 515 -24.83 11.71 -16.64
N VAL A 516 -23.60 11.71 -16.14
CA VAL A 516 -23.19 10.96 -14.96
C VAL A 516 -22.66 11.97 -13.95
N ASP A 517 -23.25 12.00 -12.76
CA ASP A 517 -22.68 12.70 -11.60
C ASP A 517 -21.40 11.96 -11.20
N LEU A 518 -20.30 12.35 -11.85
CA LEU A 518 -18.97 11.85 -11.53
C LEU A 518 -18.53 12.52 -10.22
N GLN A 519 -18.57 11.76 -9.12
CA GLN A 519 -17.90 12.19 -7.89
C GLN A 519 -16.41 12.48 -8.20
N GLU A 520 -15.87 13.56 -7.64
CA GLU A 520 -14.52 14.06 -7.95
C GLU A 520 -13.40 13.05 -7.60
N ASP A 521 -13.68 12.05 -6.76
CA ASP A 521 -12.72 11.03 -6.25
C ASP A 521 -12.77 9.69 -6.99
N PHE A 522 -13.42 9.60 -8.15
CA PHE A 522 -13.62 8.35 -8.87
C PHE A 522 -12.31 7.76 -9.47
N SER A 523 -11.93 6.54 -9.05
CA SER A 523 -10.70 5.83 -9.46
C SER A 523 -10.92 4.72 -10.50
N LEU A 524 -10.20 4.85 -11.63
CA LEU A 524 -9.62 3.87 -12.57
C LEU A 524 -10.46 2.76 -13.27
N HIS A 525 -11.66 2.35 -12.83
CA HIS A 525 -12.46 1.31 -13.53
C HIS A 525 -13.88 1.75 -13.88
N GLN A 526 -13.99 2.85 -14.63
CA GLN A 526 -15.27 3.47 -14.94
C GLN A 526 -16.25 2.57 -15.69
N ALA A 527 -15.78 1.65 -16.54
CA ALA A 527 -16.67 0.75 -17.27
C ALA A 527 -17.22 -0.38 -16.38
N LEU A 528 -16.36 -1.01 -15.56
CA LEU A 528 -16.77 -2.12 -14.70
C LEU A 528 -17.59 -1.65 -13.47
N SER A 529 -17.33 -0.44 -12.95
CA SER A 529 -18.18 0.14 -11.91
C SER A 529 -19.61 0.42 -12.40
N LEU A 530 -19.77 0.87 -13.66
CA LEU A 530 -21.10 1.03 -14.25
C LEU A 530 -21.81 -0.32 -14.45
N TYR A 531 -21.07 -1.35 -14.85
CA TYR A 531 -21.58 -2.72 -14.92
C TYR A 531 -22.09 -3.21 -13.56
N LEU A 532 -21.35 -2.95 -12.48
CA LEU A 532 -21.74 -3.32 -11.13
C LEU A 532 -23.07 -2.64 -10.74
N ILE A 533 -23.22 -1.35 -11.01
CA ILE A 533 -24.45 -0.59 -10.69
C ILE A 533 -25.66 -1.10 -11.50
N ASP A 534 -25.50 -1.43 -12.79
CA ASP A 534 -26.57 -2.01 -13.64
C ASP A 534 -26.95 -3.42 -13.18
N THR A 535 -25.99 -4.20 -12.72
CA THR A 535 -26.17 -5.63 -12.45
C THR A 535 -26.61 -5.91 -11.02
N VAL A 536 -26.20 -5.11 -10.04
CA VAL A 536 -26.64 -5.30 -8.64
C VAL A 536 -28.16 -5.20 -8.50
N GLN A 537 -28.82 -4.40 -9.34
CA GLN A 537 -30.28 -4.24 -9.36
C GLN A 537 -31.02 -5.49 -9.88
N LYS A 538 -30.31 -6.43 -10.51
CA LYS A 538 -30.87 -7.67 -11.06
C LYS A 538 -30.80 -8.84 -10.08
N LEU A 539 -30.09 -8.66 -8.95
CA LEU A 539 -30.02 -9.66 -7.90
C LEU A 539 -31.34 -9.69 -7.11
N ASP A 540 -31.72 -10.89 -6.65
CA ASP A 540 -32.88 -11.04 -5.77
C ASP A 540 -32.53 -10.62 -4.34
N ARG A 541 -33.07 -9.48 -3.91
CA ARG A 541 -32.85 -8.93 -2.57
C ARG A 541 -33.44 -9.76 -1.44
N ALA A 542 -34.39 -10.64 -1.74
CA ALA A 542 -34.99 -11.53 -0.74
C ALA A 542 -34.18 -12.82 -0.55
N SER A 543 -33.19 -13.08 -1.41
CA SER A 543 -32.32 -14.25 -1.29
C SER A 543 -31.44 -14.15 -0.04
N PRO A 544 -31.30 -15.23 0.76
CA PRO A 544 -30.33 -15.27 1.84
C PRO A 544 -28.88 -15.14 1.32
N ASP A 545 -28.64 -15.48 0.05
CA ASP A 545 -27.33 -15.36 -0.59
C ASP A 545 -27.02 -13.96 -1.13
N TYR A 546 -27.99 -13.04 -1.08
CA TYR A 546 -27.86 -11.69 -1.63
C TYR A 546 -26.58 -10.96 -1.21
N PRO A 547 -26.15 -10.97 0.06
CA PRO A 547 -24.91 -10.31 0.45
C PRO A 547 -23.67 -10.92 -0.23
N PHE A 548 -23.59 -12.25 -0.33
CA PHE A 548 -22.47 -12.93 -0.99
C PHE A 548 -22.45 -12.69 -2.49
N ASP A 549 -23.63 -12.58 -3.10
CA ASP A 549 -23.79 -12.29 -4.52
C ASP A 549 -23.36 -10.86 -4.85
N VAL A 550 -23.74 -9.88 -4.01
CA VAL A 550 -23.23 -8.50 -4.09
C VAL A 550 -21.71 -8.47 -3.97
N LEU A 551 -21.15 -9.20 -3.00
CA LEU A 551 -19.70 -9.28 -2.80
C LEU A 551 -18.98 -9.92 -3.99
N THR A 552 -19.57 -10.96 -4.59
CA THR A 552 -19.05 -11.62 -5.80
C THR A 552 -19.01 -10.65 -6.97
N LEU A 553 -20.04 -9.83 -7.16
CA LEU A 553 -20.03 -8.78 -8.18
C LEU A 553 -18.94 -7.73 -7.92
N CYS A 554 -18.74 -7.34 -6.66
CA CYS A 554 -17.68 -6.41 -6.28
C CYS A 554 -16.29 -6.99 -6.57
N GLU A 555 -16.02 -8.24 -6.20
CA GLU A 555 -14.76 -8.93 -6.50
C GLU A 555 -14.50 -9.07 -8.00
N SER A 556 -15.56 -9.32 -8.77
CA SER A 556 -15.48 -9.56 -10.21
C SER A 556 -14.97 -8.37 -11.01
N ILE A 557 -15.09 -7.15 -10.47
CA ILE A 557 -14.65 -5.92 -11.13
C ILE A 557 -13.25 -5.46 -10.69
N VAL A 558 -12.67 -6.13 -9.70
CA VAL A 558 -11.31 -5.88 -9.20
C VAL A 558 -10.30 -6.76 -9.96
N GLU A 559 -9.04 -6.35 -10.02
CA GLU A 559 -7.95 -7.15 -10.62
C GLU A 559 -7.75 -8.49 -9.91
N ASP A 560 -7.19 -9.48 -10.63
CA ASP A 560 -6.88 -10.79 -10.07
C ASP A 560 -5.62 -10.72 -9.20
N PRO A 561 -5.69 -11.11 -7.92
CA PRO A 561 -4.50 -11.37 -7.13
C PRO A 561 -3.97 -12.77 -7.49
N ASP A 562 -3.34 -12.90 -8.65
CA ASP A 562 -2.92 -14.18 -9.26
C ASP A 562 -2.25 -15.16 -8.28
N GLN A 563 -1.40 -14.66 -7.38
CA GLN A 563 -0.70 -15.50 -6.41
C GLN A 563 -1.66 -16.16 -5.41
N ILE A 564 -2.72 -15.46 -4.99
CA ILE A 564 -3.74 -16.00 -4.08
C ILE A 564 -4.58 -17.05 -4.83
N LEU A 565 -5.06 -16.71 -6.03
CA LEU A 565 -5.85 -17.63 -6.85
C LEU A 565 -5.09 -18.91 -7.21
N ARG A 566 -3.78 -18.81 -7.47
CA ARG A 566 -2.91 -19.98 -7.67
C ARG A 566 -2.84 -20.86 -6.42
N ARG A 567 -2.74 -20.28 -5.22
CA ARG A 567 -2.72 -21.05 -3.96
C ARG A 567 -4.05 -21.74 -3.67
N GLN A 568 -5.18 -21.08 -3.93
CA GLN A 568 -6.49 -21.72 -3.85
C GLN A 568 -6.57 -22.91 -4.81
N LEU A 569 -6.14 -22.72 -6.06
CA LEU A 569 -6.14 -23.77 -7.06
C LEU A 569 -5.20 -24.94 -6.70
N ASP A 570 -3.99 -24.66 -6.21
CA ASP A 570 -3.03 -25.70 -5.77
C ASP A 570 -3.64 -26.56 -4.65
N LYS A 571 -4.33 -25.94 -3.70
CA LYS A 571 -5.02 -26.63 -2.60
C LYS A 571 -6.17 -27.51 -3.11
N LEU A 572 -7.04 -26.96 -3.96
CA LEU A 572 -8.14 -27.71 -4.59
C LEU A 572 -7.63 -28.90 -5.41
N LYS A 573 -6.53 -28.72 -6.16
CA LYS A 573 -5.88 -29.81 -6.89
C LYS A 573 -5.35 -30.89 -5.96
N THR A 574 -4.78 -30.49 -4.82
CA THR A 574 -4.27 -31.43 -3.81
C THR A 574 -5.39 -32.26 -3.19
N GLU A 575 -6.50 -31.62 -2.80
CA GLU A 575 -7.69 -32.29 -2.26
C GLU A 575 -8.33 -33.24 -3.29
N LYS A 576 -8.53 -32.77 -4.53
CA LYS A 576 -9.08 -33.60 -5.60
C LYS A 576 -8.17 -34.78 -5.95
N LEU A 577 -6.84 -34.59 -5.90
CA LEU A 577 -5.89 -35.68 -6.12
C LEU A 577 -6.01 -36.77 -5.05
N ILE A 578 -6.29 -36.41 -3.79
CA ILE A 578 -6.52 -37.36 -2.70
C ILE A 578 -7.84 -38.10 -2.94
N GLU A 579 -8.93 -37.38 -3.23
CA GLU A 579 -10.25 -37.97 -3.52
C GLU A 579 -10.17 -38.96 -4.71
N LEU A 580 -9.51 -38.59 -5.81
CA LEU A 580 -9.37 -39.44 -6.98
C LEU A 580 -8.45 -40.65 -6.72
N LYS A 581 -7.46 -40.52 -5.84
CA LYS A 581 -6.63 -41.65 -5.37
C LYS A 581 -7.48 -42.65 -4.58
N GLU A 582 -8.32 -42.16 -3.68
CA GLU A 582 -9.23 -42.98 -2.87
C GLU A 582 -10.30 -43.65 -3.73
N ALA A 583 -10.79 -42.96 -4.76
CA ALA A 583 -11.74 -43.50 -5.74
C ALA A 583 -11.10 -44.48 -6.74
N GLY A 584 -9.79 -44.75 -6.66
CA GLY A 584 -9.10 -45.70 -7.53
C GLY A 584 -8.95 -45.26 -9.00
N VAL A 585 -9.01 -43.96 -9.29
CA VAL A 585 -8.90 -43.44 -10.66
C VAL A 585 -7.45 -43.56 -11.16
N GLU A 586 -7.30 -43.96 -12.43
CA GLU A 586 -5.99 -44.15 -13.07
C GLU A 586 -5.16 -42.85 -13.11
N TYR A 587 -3.84 -42.97 -13.17
CA TYR A 587 -2.93 -41.81 -13.08
C TYR A 587 -3.16 -40.78 -14.19
N ASP A 588 -3.27 -41.22 -15.45
CA ASP A 588 -3.42 -40.30 -16.57
C ASP A 588 -4.76 -39.55 -16.51
N GLU A 589 -5.84 -40.27 -16.17
CA GLU A 589 -7.17 -39.68 -15.98
C GLU A 589 -7.21 -38.70 -14.79
N ARG A 590 -6.44 -38.96 -13.73
CA ARG A 590 -6.26 -38.00 -12.63
C ARG A 590 -5.61 -36.72 -13.11
N MET A 591 -4.54 -36.81 -13.90
CA MET A 591 -3.82 -35.63 -14.38
C MET A 591 -4.67 -34.79 -15.33
N GLU A 592 -5.49 -35.43 -16.16
CA GLU A 592 -6.46 -34.75 -17.04
C GLU A 592 -7.53 -34.00 -16.22
N ARG A 593 -8.19 -34.66 -15.27
CA ARG A 593 -9.19 -34.03 -14.39
C ARG A 593 -8.60 -32.87 -13.56
N LEU A 594 -7.34 -32.97 -13.13
CA LEU A 594 -6.65 -31.89 -12.41
C LEU A 594 -6.26 -30.71 -13.31
N ALA A 595 -6.09 -30.92 -14.63
CA ALA A 595 -5.78 -29.86 -15.57
C ALA A 595 -6.99 -28.94 -15.83
N GLU A 596 -8.20 -29.48 -15.74
CA GLU A 596 -9.46 -28.75 -15.94
C GLU A 596 -9.90 -27.91 -14.72
N LEU A 597 -9.30 -28.15 -13.54
CA LEU A 597 -9.65 -27.39 -12.34
C LEU A 597 -9.27 -25.91 -12.45
N GLU A 598 -10.20 -25.05 -12.06
CA GLU A 598 -10.02 -23.61 -11.91
C GLU A 598 -10.19 -23.21 -10.43
N HIS A 599 -9.76 -21.98 -10.09
CA HIS A 599 -10.08 -21.39 -8.79
C HIS A 599 -11.61 -21.17 -8.67
N PRO A 600 -12.16 -21.04 -7.44
CA PRO A 600 -13.59 -20.83 -7.25
C PRO A 600 -14.11 -19.56 -7.94
N LYS A 601 -15.19 -19.71 -8.73
CA LYS A 601 -15.86 -18.60 -9.43
C LYS A 601 -17.37 -18.62 -9.12
N PRO A 602 -17.80 -18.15 -7.94
CA PRO A 602 -19.22 -18.05 -7.62
C PRO A 602 -19.95 -17.17 -8.63
N LEU A 603 -21.23 -17.45 -8.87
CA LEU A 603 -22.07 -16.77 -9.86
C LEU A 603 -21.46 -16.69 -11.28
N ARG A 604 -20.54 -17.59 -11.65
CA ARG A 604 -19.81 -17.52 -12.93
C ARG A 604 -20.72 -17.25 -14.13
N GLU A 605 -21.78 -18.05 -14.26
CA GLU A 605 -22.72 -17.97 -15.38
C GLU A 605 -23.46 -16.63 -15.35
N PHE A 606 -24.08 -16.28 -14.22
CA PHE A 606 -24.76 -15.00 -14.05
C PHE A 606 -23.85 -13.79 -14.35
N VAL A 607 -22.62 -13.79 -13.82
CA VAL A 607 -21.64 -12.72 -14.03
C VAL A 607 -21.26 -12.60 -15.50
N TYR A 608 -20.91 -13.71 -16.18
CA TYR A 608 -20.56 -13.63 -17.59
C TYR A 608 -21.75 -13.32 -18.48
N GLU A 609 -22.94 -13.86 -18.21
CA GLU A 609 -24.14 -13.57 -18.99
C GLU A 609 -24.57 -12.10 -18.86
N THR A 610 -24.65 -11.60 -17.63
CA THR A 610 -25.01 -10.20 -17.40
C THR A 610 -23.92 -9.25 -17.90
N PHE A 611 -22.65 -9.61 -17.77
CA PHE A 611 -21.54 -8.85 -18.35
C PHE A 611 -21.55 -8.89 -19.88
N ASN A 612 -21.79 -10.03 -20.52
CA ASN A 612 -21.89 -10.11 -21.96
C ASN A 612 -23.10 -9.33 -22.48
N ALA A 613 -24.25 -9.40 -21.78
CA ALA A 613 -25.41 -8.57 -22.08
C ALA A 613 -25.13 -7.08 -21.84
N PHE A 614 -24.33 -6.75 -20.82
CA PHE A 614 -23.87 -5.39 -20.57
C PHE A 614 -22.90 -4.95 -21.68
N ALA A 615 -21.81 -5.65 -21.96
CA ALA A 615 -20.81 -5.35 -22.98
C ALA A 615 -21.40 -5.33 -24.41
N ALA A 616 -22.33 -6.24 -24.75
CA ALA A 616 -23.07 -6.21 -26.00
C ALA A 616 -23.93 -4.96 -26.11
N ARG A 617 -24.48 -4.52 -24.97
CA ARG A 617 -25.12 -3.21 -24.89
C ARG A 617 -24.07 -2.08 -24.93
N HIS A 618 -22.90 -2.26 -24.33
CA HIS A 618 -21.96 -1.19 -24.03
C HIS A 618 -20.63 -1.41 -24.79
N PRO A 619 -20.54 -1.14 -26.12
CA PRO A 619 -19.33 -1.38 -26.91
C PRO A 619 -18.05 -0.68 -26.41
N TRP A 620 -18.19 0.30 -25.50
CA TRP A 620 -17.07 0.94 -24.81
C TRP A 620 -16.45 0.09 -23.71
N VAL A 621 -17.05 -1.01 -23.26
CA VAL A 621 -16.36 -1.90 -22.31
C VAL A 621 -15.01 -2.37 -22.91
N GLY A 622 -14.92 -2.41 -24.24
CA GLY A 622 -13.65 -2.52 -24.95
C GLY A 622 -13.03 -3.90 -24.73
N THR A 623 -11.81 -3.93 -24.19
CA THR A 623 -11.11 -5.17 -23.81
C THR A 623 -11.21 -5.45 -22.30
N GLU A 624 -11.94 -4.64 -21.54
CA GLU A 624 -12.17 -4.93 -20.13
C GLU A 624 -13.04 -6.17 -20.00
N ASN A 625 -12.80 -6.97 -18.97
CA ASN A 625 -13.55 -8.18 -18.71
C ASN A 625 -13.74 -8.34 -17.20
N VAL A 626 -14.87 -8.93 -16.82
CA VAL A 626 -15.12 -9.37 -15.45
C VAL A 626 -14.30 -10.61 -15.16
N ARG A 627 -13.88 -10.73 -13.90
CA ARG A 627 -13.03 -11.82 -13.43
C ARG A 627 -13.66 -12.39 -12.16
N PRO A 628 -14.71 -13.22 -12.27
CA PRO A 628 -15.32 -13.80 -11.08
C PRO A 628 -14.29 -14.61 -10.31
N LYS A 629 -14.28 -14.42 -8.99
CA LYS A 629 -13.38 -15.08 -8.03
C LYS A 629 -14.04 -15.09 -6.65
N SER A 630 -13.48 -15.84 -5.70
CA SER A 630 -13.94 -15.86 -4.30
C SER A 630 -12.76 -15.81 -3.35
N ILE A 631 -12.43 -14.62 -2.85
CA ILE A 631 -11.40 -14.45 -1.81
C ILE A 631 -12.01 -13.79 -0.59
N ALA A 632 -12.56 -12.58 -0.74
CA ALA A 632 -13.23 -11.90 0.35
C ALA A 632 -14.59 -12.55 0.65
N ARG A 633 -15.28 -13.07 -0.37
CA ARG A 633 -16.49 -13.90 -0.22
C ARG A 633 -16.18 -15.13 0.61
N GLU A 634 -15.17 -15.91 0.24
CA GLU A 634 -14.74 -17.06 1.06
C GLU A 634 -14.41 -16.64 2.51
N MET A 635 -13.63 -15.56 2.68
CA MET A 635 -13.28 -15.05 4.01
C MET A 635 -14.51 -14.65 4.83
N PHE A 636 -15.52 -14.03 4.22
CA PHE A 636 -16.73 -13.60 4.91
C PHE A 636 -17.71 -14.75 5.14
N GLU A 637 -17.91 -15.64 4.16
CA GLU A 637 -18.74 -16.85 4.26
C GLU A 637 -18.27 -17.76 5.37
N ARG A 638 -16.96 -18.03 5.43
CA ARG A 638 -16.34 -18.88 6.45
C ARG A 638 -15.93 -18.10 7.70
N TYR A 639 -16.15 -16.79 7.71
CA TYR A 639 -15.76 -15.85 8.76
C TYR A 639 -14.32 -16.04 9.23
N MET A 640 -13.40 -16.13 8.27
CA MET A 640 -11.98 -16.36 8.50
C MET A 640 -11.29 -15.07 8.94
N SER A 641 -10.34 -15.18 9.87
CA SER A 641 -9.48 -14.04 10.19
C SER A 641 -8.47 -13.85 9.06
N PHE A 642 -7.87 -12.66 8.99
CA PHE A 642 -6.77 -12.40 8.06
C PHE A 642 -5.59 -13.37 8.26
N ALA A 643 -5.29 -13.70 9.52
CA ALA A 643 -4.21 -14.62 9.86
C ALA A 643 -4.52 -16.07 9.47
N ASP A 644 -5.77 -16.50 9.64
CA ASP A 644 -6.19 -17.87 9.30
C ASP A 644 -6.18 -18.09 7.79
N TYR A 645 -6.68 -17.12 7.03
CA TYR A 645 -6.62 -17.18 5.57
C TYR A 645 -5.19 -17.26 5.04
N ILE A 646 -4.28 -16.49 5.65
CA ILE A 646 -2.85 -16.55 5.29
C ILE A 646 -2.25 -17.92 5.58
N LYS A 647 -2.50 -18.48 6.76
CA LYS A 647 -1.95 -19.79 7.16
C LYS A 647 -2.54 -20.90 6.29
N GLU A 648 -3.85 -20.85 6.02
CA GLU A 648 -4.55 -21.88 5.26
C GLU A 648 -4.01 -22.02 3.83
N TYR A 649 -3.63 -20.90 3.20
CA TYR A 649 -3.14 -20.87 1.82
C TYR A 649 -1.62 -20.66 1.69
N GLY A 650 -0.88 -20.60 2.81
CA GLY A 650 0.58 -20.36 2.81
C GLY A 650 0.97 -19.04 2.13
N LEU A 651 0.29 -17.95 2.51
CA LEU A 651 0.41 -16.61 1.91
C LEU A 651 1.29 -15.66 2.71
N GLU A 652 2.11 -16.15 3.66
CA GLU A 652 2.87 -15.31 4.60
C GLU A 652 3.76 -14.30 3.87
N ARG A 653 4.36 -14.71 2.75
CA ARG A 653 5.25 -13.86 1.93
C ARG A 653 4.50 -12.85 1.04
N SER A 654 3.17 -12.91 1.01
CA SER A 654 2.28 -12.12 0.17
C SER A 654 1.08 -11.56 0.94
N GLU A 655 1.16 -11.45 2.26
CA GLU A 655 0.09 -10.91 3.11
C GLU A 655 -0.35 -9.50 2.69
N GLY A 656 0.58 -8.66 2.22
CA GLY A 656 0.26 -7.33 1.69
C GLY A 656 -0.59 -7.37 0.41
N LEU A 657 -0.51 -8.44 -0.40
CA LEU A 657 -1.35 -8.64 -1.57
C LEU A 657 -2.81 -8.87 -1.16
N LEU A 658 -3.03 -9.68 -0.12
CA LEU A 658 -4.36 -9.94 0.44
C LEU A 658 -4.96 -8.64 1.00
N LEU A 659 -4.21 -7.91 1.83
CA LEU A 659 -4.67 -6.63 2.38
C LEU A 659 -5.06 -5.64 1.29
N ARG A 660 -4.25 -5.52 0.23
CA ARG A 660 -4.53 -4.65 -0.91
C ARG A 660 -5.81 -5.06 -1.63
N HIS A 661 -6.01 -6.36 -1.85
CA HIS A 661 -7.20 -6.89 -2.50
C HIS A 661 -8.47 -6.60 -1.66
N LEU A 662 -8.43 -6.92 -0.36
CA LEU A 662 -9.53 -6.61 0.58
C LEU A 662 -9.83 -5.10 0.63
N SER A 663 -8.79 -4.26 0.61
CA SER A 663 -8.95 -2.80 0.58
C SER A 663 -9.58 -2.28 -0.70
N GLN A 664 -9.35 -2.94 -1.84
CA GLN A 664 -10.01 -2.60 -3.11
C GLN A 664 -11.48 -3.02 -3.08
N ILE A 665 -11.77 -4.21 -2.55
CA ILE A 665 -13.14 -4.73 -2.42
C ILE A 665 -13.96 -3.84 -1.50
N TRP A 666 -13.43 -3.49 -0.33
CA TRP A 666 -14.10 -2.57 0.60
C TRP A 666 -14.39 -1.21 -0.04
N LYS A 667 -13.47 -0.65 -0.85
CA LYS A 667 -13.73 0.60 -1.58
C LYS A 667 -14.82 0.44 -2.63
N VAL A 668 -14.83 -0.65 -3.39
CA VAL A 668 -15.88 -0.93 -4.36
C VAL A 668 -17.24 -1.06 -3.64
N LEU A 669 -17.28 -1.82 -2.55
CA LEU A 669 -18.48 -2.02 -1.74
C LEU A 669 -19.00 -0.71 -1.14
N SER A 670 -18.11 0.12 -0.56
CA SER A 670 -18.50 1.38 0.09
C SER A 670 -18.85 2.48 -0.92
N GLN A 671 -18.08 2.65 -1.99
CA GLN A 671 -18.16 3.79 -2.90
C GLN A 671 -18.96 3.53 -4.19
N THR A 672 -19.05 2.27 -4.64
CA THR A 672 -19.68 1.94 -5.94
C THR A 672 -21.06 1.31 -5.77
N VAL A 673 -21.27 0.49 -4.74
CA VAL A 673 -22.59 -0.12 -4.49
C VAL A 673 -23.55 0.96 -3.98
N PRO A 674 -24.69 1.20 -4.67
CA PRO A 674 -25.65 2.21 -4.23
C PRO A 674 -26.24 1.87 -2.86
N ASP A 675 -26.47 2.87 -2.00
CA ASP A 675 -27.06 2.66 -0.67
C ASP A 675 -28.42 1.95 -0.74
N ALA A 676 -29.21 2.24 -1.77
CA ALA A 676 -30.49 1.57 -2.01
C ALA A 676 -30.37 0.05 -2.20
N ALA A 677 -29.20 -0.46 -2.60
CA ALA A 677 -28.90 -1.87 -2.79
C ALA A 677 -28.25 -2.54 -1.55
N LYS A 678 -27.86 -1.77 -0.52
CA LYS A 678 -27.26 -2.31 0.70
C LYS A 678 -28.36 -2.75 1.68
N THR A 679 -28.48 -4.07 1.93
CA THR A 679 -29.28 -4.60 3.05
C THR A 679 -28.48 -4.50 4.35
N GLU A 680 -29.09 -4.84 5.49
CA GLU A 680 -28.40 -4.79 6.79
C GLU A 680 -27.15 -5.69 6.80
N GLU A 681 -27.22 -6.86 6.17
CA GLU A 681 -26.12 -7.82 6.06
C GLU A 681 -25.01 -7.32 5.13
N VAL A 682 -25.35 -6.54 4.09
CA VAL A 682 -24.35 -5.91 3.21
C VAL A 682 -23.61 -4.78 3.94
N VAL A 683 -24.31 -4.05 4.80
CA VAL A 683 -23.69 -3.03 5.68
C VAL A 683 -22.80 -3.70 6.73
N GLU A 684 -23.24 -4.80 7.35
CA GLU A 684 -22.42 -5.60 8.29
C GLU A 684 -21.15 -6.10 7.62
N MET A 685 -21.24 -6.56 6.37
CA MET A 685 -20.08 -6.95 5.56
C MET A 685 -19.12 -5.78 5.29
N GLU A 686 -19.65 -4.60 4.96
CA GLU A 686 -18.85 -3.38 4.78
C GLU A 686 -18.09 -3.02 6.06
N GLU A 687 -18.76 -3.08 7.21
CA GLU A 687 -18.18 -2.84 8.54
C GLU A 687 -17.12 -3.89 8.90
N TYR A 688 -17.37 -5.18 8.64
CA TYR A 688 -16.41 -6.27 8.84
C TYR A 688 -15.10 -6.00 8.10
N PHE A 689 -15.15 -5.69 6.79
CA PHE A 689 -13.93 -5.42 6.03
C PHE A 689 -13.23 -4.14 6.50
N ARG A 690 -14.00 -3.10 6.85
CA ARG A 690 -13.43 -1.85 7.39
C ARG A 690 -12.63 -2.10 8.66
N GLU A 691 -13.19 -2.81 9.63
CA GLU A 691 -12.51 -3.10 10.90
C GLU A 691 -11.34 -4.07 10.71
N LEU A 692 -11.48 -5.08 9.85
CA LEU A 692 -10.38 -5.97 9.48
C LEU A 692 -9.19 -5.19 8.91
N ILE A 693 -9.44 -4.27 7.97
CA ILE A 693 -8.39 -3.44 7.35
C ILE A 693 -7.78 -2.50 8.39
N ARG A 694 -8.61 -1.82 9.19
CA ARG A 694 -8.17 -0.86 10.21
C ARG A 694 -7.28 -1.51 11.27
N GLY A 695 -7.62 -2.73 11.71
CA GLY A 695 -6.82 -3.48 12.68
C GLY A 695 -5.44 -3.90 12.15
N ILE A 696 -5.25 -3.93 10.82
CA ILE A 696 -3.98 -4.31 10.19
C ILE A 696 -3.12 -3.09 9.84
N ASP A 697 -3.74 -2.00 9.37
CA ASP A 697 -3.06 -0.79 8.87
C ASP A 697 -3.58 0.50 9.54
N SER A 698 -3.11 0.76 10.77
CA SER A 698 -3.42 1.99 11.53
C SER A 698 -2.39 3.12 11.32
N SER A 699 -1.27 2.83 10.65
CA SER A 699 -0.03 3.61 10.75
C SER A 699 -0.09 5.03 10.15
N LEU A 700 -0.87 5.25 9.09
CA LEU A 700 -0.77 6.47 8.28
C LEU A 700 -1.62 7.64 8.81
N MET A 701 -2.87 7.39 9.22
CA MET A 701 -3.72 8.45 9.78
C MET A 701 -3.20 8.92 11.14
N GLU A 702 -2.68 7.99 11.94
CA GLU A 702 -2.14 8.26 13.28
C GLU A 702 -0.89 9.15 13.23
N GLU A 703 0.01 8.92 12.27
CA GLU A 703 1.25 9.70 12.12
C GLU A 703 0.98 11.16 11.67
N TRP A 704 -0.04 11.36 10.82
CA TRP A 704 -0.48 12.71 10.43
C TRP A 704 -1.13 13.47 11.58
N GLU A 705 -1.97 12.81 12.38
CA GLU A 705 -2.57 13.42 13.57
C GLU A 705 -1.52 13.79 14.63
N ARG A 706 -0.47 12.98 14.80
CA ARG A 706 0.71 13.31 15.64
C ARG A 706 1.47 14.54 15.17
N MET A 707 1.58 14.77 13.86
CA MET A 707 2.27 15.98 13.36
C MET A 707 1.43 17.24 13.46
N LYS A 708 0.10 17.12 13.35
CA LYS A 708 -0.82 18.25 13.55
C LYS A 708 -0.96 18.64 15.03
N ASN A 709 -0.80 17.66 15.93
CA ASN A 709 -0.79 17.88 17.37
C ASN A 709 0.32 17.02 18.02
N PRO A 710 1.48 17.62 18.38
CA PRO A 710 2.60 16.91 19.01
C PRO A 710 2.25 16.20 20.33
N ALA A 711 1.12 16.54 20.97
CA ALA A 711 0.61 15.90 22.18
C ALA A 711 -0.35 14.71 21.91
N PHE A 712 -0.49 14.26 20.66
CA PHE A 712 -1.37 13.14 20.32
C PHE A 712 -0.77 11.79 20.72
N VAL A 713 -1.41 11.12 21.69
CA VAL A 713 -1.13 9.74 22.09
C VAL A 713 -2.23 8.85 21.52
N SER A 714 -1.85 7.77 20.82
CA SER A 714 -2.80 6.76 20.35
C SER A 714 -3.47 6.09 21.55
N SER A 715 -4.72 5.67 21.41
CA SER A 715 -5.51 5.06 22.50
C SER A 715 -4.95 3.74 23.06
N GLU A 716 -3.81 3.25 22.55
CA GLU A 716 -3.17 2.02 23.00
C GLU A 716 -1.87 2.22 23.81
N GLU A 717 -1.33 3.45 23.92
CA GLU A 717 -0.06 3.72 24.64
C GLU A 717 -0.23 4.52 25.95
N GLY A 718 -1.47 4.75 26.40
CA GLY A 718 -1.80 5.56 27.59
C GLY A 718 -1.65 4.82 28.93
N GLY A 719 -0.49 4.25 29.22
CA GLY A 719 -0.12 3.72 30.53
C GLY A 719 1.00 4.54 31.17
N GLY A 720 0.77 5.84 31.39
CA GLY A 720 1.75 6.73 32.02
C GLY A 720 1.11 8.07 32.38
N GLU A 721 1.16 8.41 33.67
CA GLU A 721 0.53 9.57 34.30
C GLU A 721 0.97 10.91 33.70
N GLY A 722 -0.01 11.80 33.46
CA GLY A 722 0.24 13.23 33.14
C GLY A 722 -0.76 13.82 32.13
N ALA A 723 -1.89 14.32 32.63
CA ALA A 723 -2.89 15.10 31.88
C ALA A 723 -2.30 16.41 31.29
N ASP A 724 -2.66 16.83 30.08
CA ASP A 724 -3.90 17.61 29.85
C ASP A 724 -4.14 18.03 28.37
N VAL A 725 -5.44 18.06 28.01
CA VAL A 725 -6.14 18.70 26.87
C VAL A 725 -5.85 18.23 25.41
N LYS A 726 -6.71 17.29 24.93
CA LYS A 726 -6.97 17.01 23.50
C LYS A 726 -7.79 18.15 22.84
N PRO A 727 -7.54 18.53 21.57
CA PRO A 727 -8.51 19.30 20.79
C PRO A 727 -9.69 18.40 20.39
N VAL A 728 -10.86 18.74 20.91
CA VAL A 728 -12.14 18.04 20.72
C VAL A 728 -12.59 18.13 19.25
N ARG A 729 -12.71 16.98 18.56
CA ARG A 729 -13.62 16.82 17.41
C ARG A 729 -15.05 17.04 17.93
N PRO A 730 -15.94 17.69 17.16
CA PRO A 730 -17.17 18.30 17.68
C PRO A 730 -17.95 17.37 18.62
N ALA A 731 -18.35 17.91 19.77
CA ALA A 731 -18.99 17.21 20.91
C ALA A 731 -20.38 16.59 20.62
N SER A 732 -20.69 16.31 19.35
CA SER A 732 -22.00 15.85 18.89
C SER A 732 -22.00 14.49 18.19
N TYR A 733 -20.84 13.84 17.96
CA TYR A 733 -20.81 12.49 17.38
C TYR A 733 -20.84 11.43 18.48
N ASP A 734 -22.05 11.17 18.94
CA ASP A 734 -22.35 10.08 19.86
C ASP A 734 -22.73 8.85 19.04
N ILE A 735 -21.83 7.84 19.00
CA ILE A 735 -22.03 6.60 18.24
C ILE A 735 -23.27 5.82 18.68
N THR A 736 -23.78 6.09 19.89
CA THR A 736 -24.99 5.45 20.42
C THR A 736 -26.28 6.13 19.95
N ARG A 737 -26.21 7.26 19.22
CA ARG A 737 -27.40 7.95 18.67
C ARG A 737 -28.02 7.22 17.49
N ASP A 738 -27.21 6.57 16.66
CA ASP A 738 -27.71 5.62 15.66
C ASP A 738 -27.82 4.25 16.34
N ALA A 739 -28.97 3.99 16.98
CA ALA A 739 -29.19 2.75 17.71
C ALA A 739 -29.02 1.51 16.81
N ALA A 740 -29.36 1.62 15.52
CA ALA A 740 -29.21 0.53 14.56
C ALA A 740 -27.73 0.30 14.19
N GLY A 741 -26.99 1.38 13.88
CA GLY A 741 -25.55 1.31 13.63
C GLY A 741 -24.74 0.85 14.84
N PHE A 742 -25.13 1.27 16.04
CA PHE A 742 -24.47 0.85 17.26
C PHE A 742 -24.70 -0.64 17.56
N ARG A 743 -25.93 -1.16 17.36
CA ARG A 743 -26.21 -2.61 17.47
C ARG A 743 -25.38 -3.44 16.50
N ARG A 744 -25.22 -2.98 15.26
CA ARG A 744 -24.36 -3.64 14.26
C ARG A 744 -22.91 -3.70 14.74
N ALA A 745 -22.35 -2.56 15.13
CA ALA A 745 -20.99 -2.50 15.64
C ALA A 745 -20.75 -3.40 16.87
N VAL A 746 -21.74 -3.47 17.78
CA VAL A 746 -21.68 -4.36 18.95
C VAL A 746 -21.62 -5.82 18.53
N ARG A 747 -22.49 -6.23 17.60
CA ARG A 747 -22.52 -7.60 17.11
C ARG A 747 -21.25 -7.96 16.34
N THR A 748 -20.72 -7.07 15.50
CA THR A 748 -19.42 -7.25 14.84
C THR A 748 -18.30 -7.48 15.85
N ALA A 749 -18.30 -6.73 16.96
CA ALA A 749 -17.29 -6.87 18.00
C ALA A 749 -17.44 -8.19 18.79
N ILE A 750 -18.67 -8.64 19.08
CA ILE A 750 -18.94 -9.97 19.68
C ILE A 750 -18.48 -11.09 18.75
N LEU A 751 -18.82 -11.01 17.46
CA LEU A 751 -18.41 -12.02 16.48
C LEU A 751 -16.88 -12.05 16.30
N GLY A 752 -16.22 -10.89 16.35
CA GLY A 752 -14.75 -10.81 16.36
C GLY A 752 -14.11 -11.45 17.59
N PHE A 753 -14.75 -11.35 18.76
CA PHE A 753 -14.34 -12.07 19.97
C PHE A 753 -14.51 -13.58 19.80
N LEU A 754 -15.68 -14.04 19.32
CA LEU A 754 -15.95 -15.47 19.11
C LEU A 754 -15.01 -16.08 18.06
N GLN A 755 -14.58 -15.30 17.07
CA GLN A 755 -13.58 -15.72 16.09
C GLN A 755 -12.23 -16.06 16.76
N ASP A 756 -11.74 -15.22 17.68
CA ASP A 756 -10.50 -15.49 18.42
C ASP A 756 -10.66 -16.70 19.34
N VAL A 757 -11.81 -16.85 19.98
CA VAL A 757 -12.13 -18.02 20.82
C VAL A 757 -12.16 -19.30 19.99
N ALA A 758 -12.78 -19.29 18.81
CA ALA A 758 -12.79 -20.43 17.89
C ALA A 758 -11.37 -20.81 17.42
N ALA A 759 -10.50 -19.82 17.24
CA ALA A 759 -9.08 -20.02 16.92
C ALA A 759 -8.22 -20.45 18.13
N ARG A 760 -8.82 -20.54 19.33
CA ARG A 760 -8.15 -20.78 20.62
C ARG A 760 -7.07 -19.74 20.96
N ASP A 761 -7.22 -18.52 20.44
CA ASP A 761 -6.36 -17.37 20.75
C ASP A 761 -7.02 -16.51 21.85
N TYR A 762 -7.10 -17.08 23.06
CA TYR A 762 -7.78 -16.45 24.20
C TYR A 762 -7.15 -15.12 24.64
N GLU A 763 -5.87 -14.91 24.33
CA GLU A 763 -5.18 -13.65 24.64
C GLU A 763 -5.65 -12.54 23.69
N ALA A 764 -5.82 -12.84 22.40
CA ALA A 764 -6.42 -11.90 21.45
C ALA A 764 -7.88 -11.59 21.83
N ALA A 765 -8.65 -12.61 22.22
CA ALA A 765 -10.04 -12.44 22.69
C ALA A 765 -10.11 -11.52 23.92
N ALA A 766 -9.24 -11.72 24.91
CA ALA A 766 -9.15 -10.88 26.10
C ALA A 766 -8.80 -9.41 25.78
N ILE A 767 -7.88 -9.18 24.83
CA ILE A 767 -7.52 -7.83 24.40
C ILE A 767 -8.71 -7.08 23.76
N ARG A 768 -9.58 -7.78 23.01
CA ARG A 768 -10.76 -7.15 22.37
C ARG A 768 -11.79 -6.62 23.37
N ILE A 769 -11.95 -7.28 24.51
CA ILE A 769 -12.89 -6.88 25.57
C ILE A 769 -12.24 -5.98 26.64
N GLY A 770 -10.91 -6.04 26.79
CA GLY A 770 -10.15 -5.31 27.80
C GLY A 770 -9.91 -3.81 27.54
N ALA A 771 -10.50 -3.23 26.49
CA ALA A 771 -10.34 -1.80 26.17
C ALA A 771 -11.06 -0.83 27.15
N GLY A 772 -11.67 -1.34 28.23
CA GLY A 772 -12.57 -0.57 29.09
C GLY A 772 -12.37 -0.62 30.62
N ASP A 773 -11.56 -1.52 31.20
CA ASP A 773 -11.43 -1.63 32.66
C ASP A 773 -10.00 -1.91 33.13
N THR A 774 -9.34 -0.89 33.70
CA THR A 774 -8.25 -1.08 34.66
C THR A 774 -8.83 -0.93 36.07
N GLN A 775 -9.46 -1.96 36.59
CA GLN A 775 -9.56 -2.14 38.05
C GLN A 775 -8.37 -2.99 38.49
N THR A 776 -7.40 -2.33 39.11
CA THR A 776 -6.30 -2.95 39.86
C THR A 776 -6.85 -3.96 40.87
N PRO A 777 -6.40 -5.23 40.87
CA PRO A 777 -6.67 -6.13 41.98
C PRO A 777 -5.78 -5.72 43.16
N ASP A 778 -6.42 -5.42 44.29
CA ASP A 778 -5.79 -5.22 45.58
C ASP A 778 -4.82 -6.36 45.91
N ARG A 779 -3.56 -6.02 46.17
CA ARG A 779 -2.57 -6.91 46.79
C ARG A 779 -2.77 -6.87 48.31
N ALA A 780 -3.12 -8.00 48.92
CA ALA A 780 -3.03 -8.19 50.36
C ALA A 780 -2.52 -9.61 50.71
N GLY A 781 -1.47 -9.67 51.57
CA GLY A 781 -1.02 -10.81 52.40
C GLY A 781 -0.21 -11.90 51.68
N GLU A 782 1.14 -11.88 51.69
CA GLU A 782 2.06 -12.40 52.72
C GLU A 782 1.96 -13.90 53.03
N GLY A 783 3.10 -14.60 52.91
CA GLY A 783 3.33 -15.92 53.53
C GLY A 783 4.38 -16.77 52.82
N GLY A 784 5.60 -16.84 53.37
CA GLY A 784 6.76 -17.50 52.76
C GLY A 784 6.81 -19.03 52.87
N GLY A 785 7.82 -19.62 52.23
CA GLY A 785 8.13 -21.05 52.34
C GLY A 785 9.21 -21.50 51.37
N ASP A 786 10.37 -21.84 51.91
CA ASP A 786 11.64 -22.18 51.27
C ASP A 786 11.74 -23.67 50.83
N GLY A 787 12.64 -23.96 49.88
CA GLY A 787 13.30 -25.26 49.75
C GLY A 787 12.93 -26.20 48.58
N GLY A 788 13.94 -26.59 47.78
CA GLY A 788 13.98 -27.92 47.14
C GLY A 788 14.55 -28.00 45.71
N ALA A 789 15.77 -28.51 45.57
CA ALA A 789 16.45 -28.79 44.31
C ALA A 789 15.92 -30.03 43.56
N GLY A 790 16.10 -30.08 42.22
CA GLY A 790 15.91 -31.30 41.42
C GLY A 790 16.11 -31.09 39.92
N ALA A 791 16.87 -31.97 39.28
CA ALA A 791 17.45 -31.84 37.94
C ALA A 791 16.59 -32.41 36.79
N GLY A 792 16.86 -31.92 35.57
CA GLY A 792 16.81 -32.70 34.32
C GLY A 792 15.51 -32.64 33.49
N GLY A 793 15.64 -32.31 32.20
CA GLY A 793 14.59 -32.57 31.20
C GLY A 793 14.57 -31.59 30.04
N ALA A 794 14.69 -32.09 28.82
CA ALA A 794 14.80 -31.34 27.57
C ALA A 794 13.46 -30.71 27.11
N GLY A 795 13.58 -29.60 26.39
CA GLY A 795 12.64 -29.17 25.33
C GLY A 795 11.30 -28.58 25.78
N SER A 796 11.20 -27.25 25.85
CA SER A 796 9.92 -26.56 25.62
C SER A 796 10.16 -25.12 25.19
N GLY A 797 9.44 -24.68 24.15
CA GLY A 797 9.37 -23.29 23.75
C GLY A 797 8.87 -22.45 24.93
N GLY A 798 9.47 -21.27 25.12
CA GLY A 798 9.15 -20.38 26.24
C GLY A 798 7.64 -20.13 26.34
N PHE A 799 7.02 -20.70 27.36
CA PHE A 799 5.62 -20.48 27.71
C PHE A 799 5.52 -19.10 28.35
N VAL A 800 4.94 -18.14 27.64
CA VAL A 800 4.48 -16.89 28.25
C VAL A 800 3.21 -17.23 29.03
N PRO A 801 3.11 -16.90 30.33
CA PRO A 801 1.89 -17.15 31.09
C PRO A 801 0.72 -16.38 30.47
N ARG A 802 -0.38 -17.08 30.12
CA ARG A 802 -1.63 -16.45 29.66
C ARG A 802 -2.18 -15.49 30.73
N SER A 803 -2.78 -14.37 30.28
CA SER A 803 -3.42 -13.40 31.19
C SER A 803 -4.56 -14.04 31.99
N PRO A 804 -4.91 -13.50 33.18
CA PRO A 804 -6.03 -14.01 33.98
C PRO A 804 -7.36 -14.02 33.21
N GLU A 805 -7.60 -12.98 32.40
CA GLU A 805 -8.81 -12.87 31.58
C GLU A 805 -8.83 -13.92 30.45
N ALA A 806 -7.70 -14.17 29.79
CA ALA A 806 -7.60 -15.23 28.79
C ALA A 806 -7.91 -16.62 29.37
N ARG A 807 -7.49 -16.89 30.62
CA ARG A 807 -7.84 -18.15 31.33
C ARG A 807 -9.33 -18.21 31.64
N ARG A 808 -9.93 -17.11 32.11
CA ARG A 808 -11.37 -17.04 32.36
C ARG A 808 -12.20 -17.33 31.10
N ILE A 809 -11.80 -16.79 29.96
CA ILE A 809 -12.45 -17.07 28.67
C ILE A 809 -12.28 -18.54 28.28
N GLU A 810 -11.07 -19.08 28.40
CA GLU A 810 -10.79 -20.50 28.12
C GLU A 810 -11.67 -21.43 28.97
N ASP A 811 -11.71 -21.21 30.29
CA ASP A 811 -12.49 -22.01 31.23
C ASP A 811 -14.00 -21.93 30.94
N ALA A 812 -14.50 -20.76 30.52
CA ALA A 812 -15.91 -20.56 30.19
C ALA A 812 -16.35 -21.32 28.93
N PHE A 813 -15.49 -21.43 27.92
CA PHE A 813 -15.80 -22.15 26.67
C PHE A 813 -15.36 -23.62 26.67
N ALA A 814 -14.60 -24.05 27.68
CA ALA A 814 -14.13 -25.44 27.77
C ALA A 814 -15.26 -26.48 27.74
N PRO A 815 -16.38 -26.34 28.48
CA PRO A 815 -17.48 -27.31 28.44
C PRO A 815 -18.07 -27.47 27.04
N PHE A 816 -18.30 -26.35 26.34
CA PHE A 816 -18.82 -26.36 24.97
C PHE A 816 -17.87 -27.08 24.00
N PHE A 817 -16.56 -26.80 24.09
CA PHE A 817 -15.57 -27.44 23.22
C PHE A 817 -15.34 -28.93 23.55
N GLU A 818 -15.53 -29.34 24.80
CA GLU A 818 -15.49 -30.75 25.20
C GLU A 818 -16.69 -31.53 24.65
N GLU A 819 -17.87 -30.92 24.66
CA GLU A 819 -19.12 -31.53 24.22
C GLU A 819 -19.30 -31.52 22.69
N TYR A 820 -19.15 -30.35 22.05
CA TYR A 820 -19.49 -30.15 20.63
C TYR A 820 -18.26 -29.92 19.72
N GLY A 821 -17.07 -29.73 20.30
CA GLY A 821 -15.82 -29.57 19.56
C GLY A 821 -15.59 -28.21 18.89
N ARG A 822 -16.61 -27.59 18.28
CA ARG A 822 -16.57 -26.24 17.68
C ARG A 822 -17.97 -25.65 17.50
N PHE A 823 -18.13 -24.34 17.53
CA PHE A 823 -19.36 -23.66 17.10
C PHE A 823 -19.21 -23.16 15.66
N ARG A 824 -20.35 -22.93 14.99
CA ARG A 824 -20.45 -22.40 13.63
C ARG A 824 -20.28 -20.89 13.66
N LEU A 825 -19.50 -20.37 12.70
CA LEU A 825 -19.39 -18.95 12.38
C LEU A 825 -19.75 -18.67 10.92
N ASP A 826 -20.40 -19.64 10.27
CA ASP A 826 -20.97 -19.47 8.94
C ASP A 826 -22.26 -18.60 9.01
N PRO A 827 -22.95 -18.32 7.89
CA PRO A 827 -24.09 -17.38 7.89
C PRO A 827 -25.21 -17.77 8.87
N GLU A 828 -25.41 -19.08 9.07
CA GLU A 828 -26.37 -19.59 10.06
C GLU A 828 -25.91 -19.27 11.48
N GLY A 829 -24.67 -19.66 11.84
CA GLY A 829 -24.13 -19.41 13.18
C GLY A 829 -24.02 -17.94 13.57
N ARG A 830 -23.92 -17.05 12.57
CA ARG A 830 -23.84 -15.60 12.78
C ARG A 830 -25.17 -14.87 12.62
N SER A 831 -26.27 -15.56 12.33
CA SER A 831 -27.57 -14.91 12.05
C SER A 831 -27.98 -13.91 13.13
N ALA A 832 -28.60 -12.80 12.70
CA ALA A 832 -29.12 -11.77 13.60
C ALA A 832 -30.13 -12.31 14.62
N ALA A 833 -30.82 -13.39 14.24
CA ALA A 833 -31.77 -14.09 15.08
C ALA A 833 -31.13 -14.69 16.35
N HIS A 834 -29.82 -14.95 16.32
CA HIS A 834 -29.05 -15.51 17.44
C HIS A 834 -28.46 -14.45 18.37
N THR A 835 -28.60 -13.17 18.05
CA THR A 835 -28.18 -12.09 18.95
C THR A 835 -29.38 -11.56 19.73
N HIS A 836 -29.42 -11.89 21.03
CA HIS A 836 -30.46 -11.44 21.93
C HIS A 836 -30.01 -10.19 22.69
N TRP A 837 -30.85 -9.16 22.64
CA TRP A 837 -30.62 -7.89 23.33
C TRP A 837 -31.50 -7.90 24.59
N GLY A 838 -30.92 -7.69 25.77
CA GLY A 838 -31.71 -7.57 26.99
C GLY A 838 -32.53 -6.27 27.02
N ASP A 839 -33.55 -6.23 27.87
CA ASP A 839 -34.49 -5.11 28.02
C ASP A 839 -33.74 -3.81 28.39
N TYR A 840 -33.52 -2.95 27.40
CA TYR A 840 -33.03 -1.59 27.60
C TYR A 840 -34.14 -0.61 27.24
N ASP A 841 -34.78 -0.04 28.26
CA ASP A 841 -35.82 0.96 28.11
C ASP A 841 -35.20 2.37 28.02
N GLU A 842 -35.06 2.87 26.80
CA GLU A 842 -34.52 4.23 26.51
C GLU A 842 -35.27 5.34 27.27
N ALA A 843 -36.56 5.14 27.61
CA ALA A 843 -37.37 6.13 28.30
C ALA A 843 -37.03 6.23 29.80
N ASN A 844 -36.54 5.16 30.43
CA ASN A 844 -36.18 5.11 31.85
C ASN A 844 -34.72 5.46 32.13
N ALA A 845 -33.82 5.37 31.15
CA ALA A 845 -32.40 5.68 31.34
C ALA A 845 -32.11 7.17 31.62
N ARG A 846 -33.01 8.09 31.21
CA ARG A 846 -32.87 9.54 31.47
C ARG A 846 -33.35 9.97 32.86
N SER A 847 -34.07 9.13 33.60
CA SER A 847 -34.69 9.48 34.88
C SER A 847 -33.94 8.94 36.11
N ARG A 848 -32.89 8.13 35.90
CA ARG A 848 -32.04 7.54 36.97
C ARG A 848 -30.54 7.75 36.71
N GLU A 849 -30.12 8.98 36.45
CA GLU A 849 -28.71 9.37 36.59
C GLU A 849 -28.31 9.26 38.07
N GLY A 850 -27.89 8.08 38.51
CA GLY A 850 -27.45 7.85 39.89
C GLY A 850 -27.46 6.41 40.42
N SER A 851 -27.96 5.42 39.69
CA SER A 851 -27.87 4.00 40.11
C SER A 851 -26.74 3.25 39.42
N VAL A 852 -26.03 2.41 40.18
CA VAL A 852 -25.07 1.42 39.66
C VAL A 852 -25.78 0.52 38.63
N GLY A 853 -25.27 0.47 37.39
CA GLY A 853 -25.89 -0.23 36.25
C GLY A 853 -26.65 0.66 35.26
N ALA A 854 -26.80 1.97 35.51
CA ALA A 854 -27.41 2.89 34.55
C ALA A 854 -26.45 3.19 33.37
N GLY A 855 -26.59 2.43 32.28
CA GLY A 855 -25.79 2.61 31.05
C GLY A 855 -25.08 1.34 30.56
N GLU A 856 -25.26 0.21 31.24
CA GLU A 856 -24.81 -1.10 30.78
C GLU A 856 -25.96 -1.80 30.02
N TRP A 857 -25.65 -2.34 28.84
CA TRP A 857 -26.62 -3.01 27.99
C TRP A 857 -26.24 -4.49 27.81
N PRO A 858 -26.99 -5.43 28.41
CA PRO A 858 -26.72 -6.85 28.25
C PRO A 858 -27.06 -7.35 26.85
N VAL A 859 -26.16 -8.16 26.29
CA VAL A 859 -26.28 -8.78 24.98
C VAL A 859 -25.82 -10.22 25.08
N ALA A 860 -26.59 -11.15 24.53
CA ALA A 860 -26.24 -12.56 24.43
C ALA A 860 -26.16 -12.99 22.97
N GLN A 861 -25.18 -13.83 22.65
CA GLN A 861 -25.02 -14.44 21.34
C GLN A 861 -25.14 -15.95 21.49
N VAL A 862 -26.19 -16.53 20.92
CA VAL A 862 -26.38 -17.99 20.86
C VAL A 862 -25.29 -18.59 19.98
N LEU A 863 -24.72 -19.71 20.45
CA LEU A 863 -23.70 -20.49 19.78
C LEU A 863 -24.38 -21.67 19.09
N VAL A 864 -24.27 -21.72 17.76
CA VAL A 864 -24.81 -22.82 16.97
C VAL A 864 -23.73 -23.90 16.82
N ASP A 865 -24.03 -25.14 17.19
CA ASP A 865 -23.08 -26.25 17.04
C ASP A 865 -23.03 -26.80 15.58
N PRO A 866 -22.16 -27.77 15.25
CA PRO A 866 -22.06 -28.33 13.90
C PRO A 866 -23.29 -29.13 13.44
N GLU A 867 -24.12 -29.61 14.39
CA GLU A 867 -25.35 -30.39 14.16
C GLU A 867 -26.60 -29.48 14.08
N GLY A 868 -26.45 -28.19 14.44
CA GLY A 868 -27.48 -27.17 14.39
C GLY A 868 -28.22 -26.95 15.72
N HIS A 869 -27.70 -27.43 16.85
CA HIS A 869 -28.28 -27.15 18.17
C HIS A 869 -27.90 -25.74 18.66
N ASN A 870 -28.83 -25.13 19.40
CA ASN A 870 -28.82 -23.74 19.85
C ASN A 870 -29.07 -23.68 21.36
N ASP A 871 -28.31 -24.44 22.14
CA ASP A 871 -28.49 -24.65 23.59
C ASP A 871 -27.46 -23.90 24.45
N TYR A 872 -26.42 -23.32 23.84
CA TYR A 872 -25.42 -22.49 24.52
C TYR A 872 -25.45 -21.02 24.05
N GLU A 873 -25.07 -20.10 24.94
CA GLU A 873 -24.88 -18.68 24.63
C GLU A 873 -23.61 -18.11 25.26
N ALA A 874 -23.03 -17.11 24.60
CA ALA A 874 -22.01 -16.25 25.15
C ALA A 874 -22.64 -14.91 25.56
N ARG A 875 -22.43 -14.51 26.82
CA ARG A 875 -23.04 -13.31 27.42
C ARG A 875 -22.05 -12.18 27.58
N PHE A 876 -22.50 -10.97 27.22
CA PHE A 876 -21.71 -9.75 27.23
C PHE A 876 -22.50 -8.58 27.82
N THR A 877 -21.76 -7.58 28.30
CA THR A 877 -22.30 -6.30 28.72
C THR A 877 -21.64 -5.19 27.93
N VAL A 878 -22.43 -4.34 27.27
CA VAL A 878 -21.95 -3.15 26.55
C VAL A 878 -22.02 -1.94 27.46
N SER A 879 -20.90 -1.25 27.68
CA SER A 879 -20.90 0.01 28.44
C SER A 879 -21.18 1.19 27.50
N LEU A 880 -22.41 1.73 27.53
CA LEU A 880 -22.78 2.90 26.72
C LEU A 880 -21.96 4.15 27.08
N PRO A 881 -21.71 4.49 28.36
CA PRO A 881 -20.86 5.63 28.72
C PRO A 881 -19.43 5.48 28.21
N ALA A 882 -18.82 4.30 28.37
CA ALA A 882 -17.46 4.06 27.88
C ALA A 882 -17.41 4.06 26.35
N SER A 883 -18.43 3.51 25.68
CA SER A 883 -18.52 3.51 24.23
C SER A 883 -18.65 4.93 23.64
N ARG A 884 -19.42 5.81 24.31
CA ARG A 884 -19.50 7.24 23.96
C ARG A 884 -18.16 7.94 24.14
N ALA A 885 -17.46 7.68 25.24
CA ALA A 885 -16.17 8.30 25.55
C ALA A 885 -15.05 7.84 24.59
N ALA A 886 -15.05 6.56 24.21
CA ALA A 886 -14.07 5.97 23.31
C ALA A 886 -14.41 6.17 21.82
N ALA A 887 -15.64 6.56 21.49
CA ALA A 887 -16.19 6.54 20.13
C ALA A 887 -15.99 5.19 19.41
N ALA A 888 -16.04 4.10 20.18
CA ALA A 888 -15.94 2.72 19.75
C ALA A 888 -16.77 1.84 20.69
N VAL A 889 -17.11 0.62 20.29
CA VAL A 889 -17.84 -0.32 21.18
C VAL A 889 -16.93 -0.78 22.31
N VAL A 890 -17.40 -0.66 23.55
CA VAL A 890 -16.76 -1.21 24.75
C VAL A 890 -17.60 -2.35 25.29
N LEU A 891 -17.08 -3.57 25.16
CA LEU A 891 -17.71 -4.84 25.54
C LEU A 891 -16.99 -5.47 26.72
N ARG A 892 -17.75 -6.00 27.69
CA ARG A 892 -17.25 -6.87 28.76
C ARG A 892 -17.83 -8.27 28.56
N PHE A 893 -16.99 -9.31 28.70
CA PHE A 893 -17.44 -10.70 28.67
C PHE A 893 -17.88 -11.13 30.07
N GLU A 894 -19.09 -11.68 30.18
CA GLU A 894 -19.66 -12.12 31.46
C GLU A 894 -19.45 -13.63 31.67
N GLY A 895 -19.66 -14.42 30.62
CA GLY A 895 -19.48 -15.87 30.63
C GLY A 895 -20.09 -16.55 29.39
N ALA A 896 -19.89 -17.86 29.29
CA ALA A 896 -20.54 -18.71 28.30
C ALA A 896 -21.10 -19.96 29.01
N GLY A 897 -22.24 -20.46 28.56
CA GLY A 897 -22.91 -21.61 29.17
C GLY A 897 -24.25 -21.91 28.49
N GLU A 898 -24.98 -22.89 29.01
CA GLU A 898 -26.33 -23.23 28.52
C GLU A 898 -27.28 -22.02 28.61
N ILE A 899 -28.19 -21.91 27.64
CA ILE A 899 -29.17 -20.82 27.60
C ILE A 899 -30.04 -20.89 28.86
N GLY A 900 -30.02 -19.80 29.63
CA GLY A 900 -30.77 -19.69 30.89
C GLY A 900 -30.03 -20.15 32.15
N ALA A 901 -28.75 -20.54 32.05
CA ALA A 901 -27.89 -20.94 33.16
C ALA A 901 -27.23 -19.76 33.90
#